data_AF-R9K526-F1
#
_entry.id   AF-R9K526-F1
#
_cell.length_a   1.000
_cell.length_b   1.000
_cell.length_c   1.000
_cell.angle_alpha   90.00
_cell.angle_beta   90.00
_cell.angle_gamma   90.00
#
_symmetry.space_group_name_H-M   'P 1'
#
loop_
_entity.id
_entity.type
_entity.pdbx_description
1 polymer ?
#
loop_
_entity_poly.entity_id
_entity_poly.type
_entity_poly.pdbx_seq_one_letter_code
_entity_poly.pdbx_strand_id
1 'polypeptide(L)'
;MKKKAIEKIPYLGLKKTSRKKDVKYIGVTAVKIVGHEKHLFLEVYRNHKGSKDTPEVRIVLTKKDFGTYWPEREEWTRKKAETGSYGGLIWAERINTWQQAEKENVLQSTEDLERIKKFCKVTVYREERWWEYINRHEDDIVITERWNREHRKYMRRQEALADRMAHTEELPEKKILERANRVYFQNEHYLYYKKHGSRAKIACSKCGGVTDARWRSGISYESQFQRWTEEPREGRYGTCPMCGARGKYKCQGKVKGTSSKSISLFLGQKYKENGMVMRYVEVEKKWILGFICGDKGVEMHNACEELSGTEIARAYFEPGKKTQIDYLKYNPYTGKNFWDDCNLHGMENISIKAGTVMQETYEEMKETMFRYSALQEYAKSVGELNPIDYLERYIQTPQIEIMVKMGLDNVAEKLVECYYGIIADQNARRPDHFLGIRKERVKQLIRKKGDIQLLEVMQMEKRQGQNWTDEQIEHLAETNLSGVQVEMATRYMTLQKLLNRIEKYAGCEYGTECGSASERIRNTATTYTDYLSMRLNLGYDLNNTVYQQPRDLGAAHTKMVLETNKEEMDKHLKQAAEKYPEIRSTYRSLRNKYFYEDDSYIIRPARSAEEIVMEGRLLHHCVGGDTYLSKHNTGKTYILMLRHKTEPDVPYITVEIDARNPRIIQWYGNKDGKPDKENMQAWLDAWLMKLKTGTLTETIQTVEIEIA
;
A
#
# COMPACT_ATOMS: atom_id res chain seq x y z
N MET A 1 1.35 12.98 48.59
CA MET A 1 0.40 13.61 49.53
C MET A 1 -0.07 12.64 50.62
N LYS A 2 -0.06 13.00 51.93
CA LYS A 2 -0.55 12.14 53.04
C LYS A 2 -2.08 12.29 53.27
N LYS A 3 -2.90 11.78 52.34
CA LYS A 3 -4.37 11.99 52.29
C LYS A 3 -5.11 11.76 53.61
N LYS A 4 -4.91 10.61 54.27
CA LYS A 4 -5.52 10.30 55.60
C LYS A 4 -5.13 11.28 56.72
N ALA A 5 -3.95 11.88 56.66
CA ALA A 5 -3.53 12.88 57.64
C ALA A 5 -4.14 14.26 57.33
N ILE A 6 -4.38 14.54 56.05
CA ILE A 6 -5.00 15.77 55.55
C ILE A 6 -6.51 15.77 55.86
N GLU A 7 -7.19 14.63 55.76
CA GLU A 7 -8.61 14.46 56.14
C GLU A 7 -8.87 14.79 57.61
N LYS A 8 -7.93 14.44 58.51
CA LYS A 8 -8.02 14.73 59.96
C LYS A 8 -7.92 16.22 60.30
N ILE A 9 -7.60 17.07 59.32
CA ILE A 9 -7.49 18.51 59.53
C ILE A 9 -8.89 19.12 59.43
N PRO A 10 -9.37 19.83 60.48
CA PRO A 10 -10.66 20.50 60.45
C PRO A 10 -10.79 21.45 59.27
N TYR A 11 -12.01 21.55 58.71
CA TYR A 11 -12.36 22.55 57.70
C TYR A 11 -12.08 23.96 58.22
N LEU A 12 -11.62 24.83 57.33
CA LEU A 12 -11.24 26.21 57.65
C LEU A 12 -12.45 27.07 58.05
N GLY A 13 -13.62 26.69 57.54
CA GLY A 13 -14.90 27.36 57.78
C GLY A 13 -15.03 28.70 57.05
N LEU A 14 -16.24 29.02 56.62
CA LEU A 14 -16.57 30.31 56.03
C LEU A 14 -16.96 31.32 57.13
N LYS A 15 -16.09 32.31 57.37
CA LYS A 15 -16.29 33.34 58.41
C LYS A 15 -17.42 34.31 58.07
N LYS A 16 -17.56 34.70 56.80
CA LYS A 16 -18.57 35.66 56.32
C LYS A 16 -19.11 35.25 54.95
N THR A 17 -20.43 35.33 54.78
CA THR A 17 -21.10 35.19 53.48
C THR A 17 -21.11 36.53 52.75
N SER A 18 -21.02 36.50 51.42
CA SER A 18 -21.09 37.71 50.59
C SER A 18 -22.54 38.16 50.41
N ARG A 19 -22.79 39.47 50.52
CA ARG A 19 -24.10 40.08 50.23
C ARG A 19 -24.34 40.33 48.74
N LYS A 20 -23.31 40.14 47.89
CA LYS A 20 -23.42 40.33 46.44
C LYS A 20 -24.23 39.19 45.82
N LYS A 21 -25.26 39.54 45.06
CA LYS A 21 -26.23 38.60 44.47
C LYS A 21 -25.60 37.63 43.47
N ASP A 22 -24.53 38.06 42.80
CA ASP A 22 -23.84 37.27 41.77
C ASP A 22 -22.84 36.26 42.35
N VAL A 23 -22.43 36.39 43.63
CA VAL A 23 -21.40 35.52 44.23
C VAL A 23 -22.03 34.20 44.67
N LYS A 24 -21.59 33.09 44.06
CA LYS A 24 -22.06 31.74 44.35
C LYS A 24 -21.08 30.94 45.21
N TYR A 25 -19.78 31.13 45.01
CA TYR A 25 -18.74 30.37 45.69
C TYR A 25 -17.69 31.29 46.33
N ILE A 26 -17.21 30.89 47.50
CA ILE A 26 -16.19 31.62 48.25
C ILE A 26 -15.02 30.68 48.58
N GLY A 27 -13.83 31.02 48.10
CA GLY A 27 -12.59 30.31 48.40
C GLY A 27 -11.96 30.80 49.71
N VAL A 28 -11.59 29.87 50.57
CA VAL A 28 -10.83 30.10 51.80
C VAL A 28 -9.58 29.25 51.73
N THR A 29 -8.43 29.85 52.02
CA THR A 29 -7.16 29.12 51.96
C THR A 29 -6.54 28.95 53.34
N ALA A 30 -5.53 28.09 53.45
CA ALA A 30 -4.57 28.04 54.56
C ALA A 30 -3.30 27.33 54.13
N VAL A 31 -2.14 27.74 54.65
CA VAL A 31 -0.92 26.95 54.49
C VAL A 31 -0.69 26.16 55.77
N LYS A 32 -0.67 24.83 55.67
CA LYS A 32 -0.41 23.94 56.80
C LYS A 32 0.77 23.03 56.49
N ILE A 33 1.53 22.68 57.52
CA ILE A 33 2.60 21.69 57.41
C ILE A 33 2.01 20.35 57.83
N VAL A 34 1.99 19.38 56.91
CA VAL A 34 1.48 18.03 57.19
C VAL A 34 2.64 17.06 57.02
N GLY A 35 3.05 16.42 58.11
CA GLY A 35 4.34 15.72 58.17
C GLY A 35 5.49 16.73 58.13
N HIS A 36 6.19 16.82 57.00
CA HIS A 36 7.34 17.71 56.79
C HIS A 36 7.24 18.54 55.50
N GLU A 37 6.06 18.58 54.88
CA GLU A 37 5.83 19.28 53.61
C GLU A 37 4.78 20.39 53.81
N LYS A 38 5.02 21.55 53.19
CA LYS A 38 4.06 22.65 53.15
C LYS A 38 2.96 22.33 52.15
N HIS A 39 1.72 22.44 52.61
CA HIS A 39 0.53 22.20 51.82
C HIS A 39 -0.31 23.48 51.79
N LEU A 40 -0.72 23.92 50.59
CA LEU A 40 -1.75 24.93 50.43
C LEU A 40 -3.10 24.22 50.41
N PHE A 41 -3.94 24.53 51.38
CA PHE A 41 -5.35 24.15 51.40
C PHE A 41 -6.13 25.27 50.74
N LEU A 42 -6.99 24.91 49.79
CA LEU A 42 -8.02 25.74 49.21
C LEU A 42 -9.35 25.02 49.42
N GLU A 43 -10.25 25.64 50.15
CA GLU A 43 -11.59 25.12 50.40
C GLU A 43 -12.61 26.08 49.78
N VAL A 44 -13.48 25.54 48.93
CA VAL A 44 -14.49 26.34 48.24
C VAL A 44 -15.85 26.05 48.85
N TYR A 45 -16.52 27.08 49.36
CA TYR A 45 -17.82 26.98 50.02
C TYR A 45 -18.92 27.60 49.14
N ARG A 46 -20.14 27.04 49.16
CA ARG A 46 -21.32 27.73 48.63
C ARG A 46 -21.63 28.96 49.48
N ASN A 47 -21.98 30.07 48.84
CA ASN A 47 -22.36 31.32 49.49
C ASN A 47 -23.78 31.24 50.09
N HIS A 48 -23.97 30.34 51.07
CA HIS A 48 -25.25 30.08 51.73
C HIS A 48 -25.07 29.94 53.25
N LYS A 49 -26.06 30.38 54.05
CA LYS A 49 -25.93 30.40 55.53
C LYS A 49 -25.78 29.00 56.14
N GLY A 50 -26.37 27.97 55.52
CA GLY A 50 -26.32 26.58 55.98
C GLY A 50 -25.11 25.78 55.48
N SER A 51 -24.22 26.37 54.68
CA SER A 51 -23.10 25.67 54.02
C SER A 51 -21.74 26.24 54.45
N LYS A 52 -21.63 26.76 55.68
CA LYS A 52 -20.42 27.43 56.18
C LYS A 52 -19.37 26.49 56.75
N ASP A 53 -19.81 25.33 57.24
CA ASP A 53 -18.96 24.42 58.01
C ASP A 53 -18.36 23.30 57.16
N THR A 54 -18.97 23.02 55.99
CA THR A 54 -18.51 21.99 55.05
C THR A 54 -18.31 22.61 53.66
N PRO A 55 -17.11 22.52 53.06
CA PRO A 55 -16.86 23.01 51.70
C PRO A 55 -17.42 22.05 50.63
N GLU A 56 -17.68 22.57 49.43
CA GLU A 56 -18.01 21.77 48.25
C GLU A 56 -16.83 20.92 47.80
N VAL A 57 -15.65 21.54 47.80
CA VAL A 57 -14.39 20.88 47.47
C VAL A 57 -13.28 21.40 48.35
N ARG A 58 -12.36 20.50 48.69
CA ARG A 58 -11.08 20.84 49.31
C ARG A 58 -9.96 20.44 48.35
N ILE A 59 -9.32 21.43 47.76
CA ILE A 59 -8.13 21.26 46.92
C ILE A 59 -6.91 21.44 47.82
N VAL A 60 -5.97 20.51 47.72
CA VAL A 60 -4.71 20.58 48.44
C VAL A 60 -3.58 20.52 47.45
N LEU A 61 -2.69 21.51 47.49
CA LEU A 61 -1.51 21.58 46.66
C LEU A 61 -0.25 21.39 47.49
N THR A 62 0.72 20.69 46.93
CA THR A 62 2.12 20.70 47.38
C THR A 62 3.02 21.18 46.26
N LYS A 63 4.34 21.20 46.47
CA LYS A 63 5.29 21.55 45.40
C LYS A 63 5.29 20.53 44.25
N LYS A 64 4.95 19.26 44.52
CA LYS A 64 5.10 18.15 43.56
C LYS A 64 3.82 17.34 43.33
N ASP A 65 2.76 17.63 44.06
CA ASP A 65 1.53 16.84 44.02
C ASP A 65 0.31 17.72 44.31
N PHE A 66 -0.87 17.28 43.87
CA PHE A 66 -2.14 17.94 44.16
C PHE A 66 -3.26 16.90 44.26
N GLY A 67 -4.33 17.28 44.95
CA GLY A 67 -5.47 16.41 45.16
C GLY A 67 -6.71 17.20 45.51
N THR A 68 -7.85 16.67 45.07
CA THR A 68 -9.16 17.27 45.29
C THR A 68 -10.00 16.29 46.08
N TYR A 69 -10.38 16.69 47.28
CA TYR A 69 -11.27 15.95 48.15
C TYR A 69 -12.71 16.48 48.03
N TRP A 70 -13.66 15.56 47.94
CA TRP A 70 -15.10 15.82 47.83
C TRP A 70 -15.78 15.43 49.13
N PRO A 71 -16.09 16.39 50.03
CA PRO A 71 -16.66 16.09 51.34
C PRO A 71 -17.99 15.32 51.27
N GLU A 72 -18.88 15.64 50.33
CA GLU A 72 -20.16 14.93 50.17
C GLU A 72 -20.02 13.45 49.80
N ARG A 73 -18.93 13.10 49.11
CA ARG A 73 -18.68 11.74 48.59
C ARG A 73 -17.62 10.99 49.39
N GLU A 74 -16.97 11.68 50.33
CA GLU A 74 -15.79 11.21 51.06
C GLU A 74 -14.68 10.66 50.12
N GLU A 75 -14.53 11.25 48.93
CA GLU A 75 -13.67 10.73 47.87
C GLU A 75 -12.50 11.67 47.54
N TRP A 76 -11.31 11.09 47.36
CA TRP A 76 -10.17 11.80 46.76
C TRP A 76 -10.06 11.54 45.27
N THR A 77 -10.02 12.64 44.52
CA THR A 77 -9.71 12.64 43.09
C THR A 77 -8.44 13.43 42.80
N ARG A 78 -7.88 13.25 41.59
CA ARG A 78 -6.79 14.09 41.06
C ARG A 78 -7.30 14.98 39.93
N LYS A 79 -8.53 15.49 40.08
CA LYS A 79 -9.14 16.44 39.14
C LYS A 79 -8.58 17.84 39.41
N LYS A 80 -8.14 18.52 38.37
CA LYS A 80 -7.67 19.91 38.42
C LYS A 80 -8.82 20.85 38.79
N ALA A 81 -8.50 22.02 39.33
CA ALA A 81 -9.48 23.05 39.65
C ALA A 81 -10.31 23.48 38.43
N GLU A 82 -9.68 23.52 37.26
CA GLU A 82 -10.30 23.86 35.98
C GLU A 82 -10.44 22.61 35.09
N THR A 83 -11.60 22.49 34.43
CA THR A 83 -11.98 21.35 33.58
C THR A 83 -12.29 21.79 32.16
N GLY A 84 -11.66 21.11 31.20
CA GLY A 84 -11.95 21.25 29.77
C GLY A 84 -11.42 22.53 29.13
N SER A 85 -11.69 22.70 27.84
CA SER A 85 -11.19 23.83 27.03
C SER A 85 -11.95 25.15 27.23
N TYR A 86 -13.04 25.14 28.00
CA TYR A 86 -13.96 26.27 28.17
C TYR A 86 -13.91 26.93 29.57
N GLY A 87 -12.94 26.57 30.42
CA GLY A 87 -12.76 27.23 31.72
C GLY A 87 -13.79 26.85 32.80
N GLY A 88 -14.37 25.65 32.72
CA GLY A 88 -15.30 25.17 33.75
C GLY A 88 -14.57 24.90 35.07
N LEU A 89 -15.16 25.26 36.21
CA LEU A 89 -14.58 24.97 37.53
C LEU A 89 -15.20 23.69 38.09
N ILE A 90 -14.40 22.83 38.72
CA ILE A 90 -14.91 21.53 39.21
C ILE A 90 -16.07 21.65 40.20
N TRP A 91 -16.13 22.75 40.95
CA TRP A 91 -17.16 23.02 41.95
C TRP A 91 -18.36 23.79 41.40
N ALA A 92 -18.36 24.17 40.11
CA ALA A 92 -19.44 24.90 39.50
C ALA A 92 -20.44 23.96 38.81
N GLU A 93 -21.74 24.15 39.08
CA GLU A 93 -22.83 23.36 38.49
C GLU A 93 -23.02 23.56 36.96
N ARG A 94 -22.49 24.64 36.38
CA ARG A 94 -22.55 24.93 34.93
C ARG A 94 -21.19 25.43 34.41
N ILE A 95 -20.91 25.16 33.13
CA ILE A 95 -19.80 25.78 32.40
C ILE A 95 -20.17 27.25 32.21
N ASN A 96 -19.47 28.13 32.92
CA ASN A 96 -19.70 29.57 32.88
C ASN A 96 -18.74 30.24 31.90
N THR A 97 -19.15 31.39 31.33
CA THR A 97 -18.19 32.26 30.64
C THR A 97 -17.21 32.85 31.65
N TRP A 98 -15.99 33.19 31.21
CA TRP A 98 -14.95 33.74 32.08
C TRP A 98 -15.40 34.95 32.92
N GLN A 99 -16.18 35.86 32.31
CA GLN A 99 -16.71 37.05 32.99
C GLN A 99 -17.75 36.70 34.06
N GLN A 100 -18.51 35.62 33.87
CA GLN A 100 -19.47 35.13 34.84
C GLN A 100 -18.76 34.40 35.99
N ALA A 101 -17.72 33.62 35.68
CA ALA A 101 -16.88 32.98 36.70
C ALA A 101 -16.19 34.00 37.63
N GLU A 102 -15.69 35.14 37.08
CA GLU A 102 -15.10 36.27 37.84
C GLU A 102 -16.08 36.86 38.87
N LYS A 103 -17.38 36.93 38.54
CA LYS A 103 -18.41 37.43 39.46
C LYS A 103 -18.88 36.39 40.47
N GLU A 104 -18.94 35.13 40.05
CA GLU A 104 -19.48 34.03 40.83
C GLU A 104 -18.51 33.48 41.88
N ASN A 105 -17.19 33.63 41.67
CA ASN A 105 -16.15 33.02 42.51
C ASN A 105 -15.22 34.08 43.11
N VAL A 106 -15.32 34.29 44.42
CA VAL A 106 -14.49 35.28 45.13
C VAL A 106 -13.68 34.60 46.23
N LEU A 107 -12.60 35.24 46.67
CA LEU A 107 -11.89 34.83 47.90
C LEU A 107 -12.49 35.52 49.12
N GLN A 108 -12.38 34.88 50.29
CA GLN A 108 -12.87 35.45 51.54
C GLN A 108 -12.08 36.71 51.93
N SER A 109 -10.77 36.74 51.69
CA SER A 109 -9.93 37.90 51.99
C SER A 109 -8.78 38.11 51.00
N THR A 110 -8.19 39.31 51.02
CA THR A 110 -6.98 39.61 50.24
C THR A 110 -5.77 38.79 50.70
N GLU A 111 -5.71 38.39 51.98
CA GLU A 111 -4.67 37.49 52.48
C GLU A 111 -4.77 36.08 51.90
N ASP A 112 -5.96 35.62 51.49
CA ASP A 112 -6.10 34.35 50.76
C ASP A 112 -5.40 34.42 49.40
N LEU A 113 -5.59 35.54 48.67
CA LEU A 113 -4.96 35.75 47.37
C LEU A 113 -3.43 35.78 47.48
N GLU A 114 -2.90 36.51 48.46
CA GLU A 114 -1.45 36.59 48.68
C GLU A 114 -0.84 35.24 49.07
N ARG A 115 -1.58 34.39 49.78
CA ARG A 115 -1.14 33.01 50.08
C ARG A 115 -1.09 32.14 48.83
N ILE A 116 -2.08 32.25 47.95
CA ILE A 116 -2.10 31.55 46.66
C ILE A 116 -0.89 32.00 45.81
N LYS A 117 -0.70 33.31 45.63
CA LYS A 117 0.42 33.89 44.86
C LYS A 117 1.78 33.42 45.40
N LYS A 118 1.99 33.51 46.72
CA LYS A 118 3.25 33.14 47.38
C LYS A 118 3.55 31.65 47.27
N PHE A 119 2.53 30.79 47.27
CA PHE A 119 2.69 29.34 47.19
C PHE A 119 2.91 28.87 45.75
N CYS A 120 2.02 29.26 44.83
CA CYS A 120 2.04 28.80 43.44
C CYS A 120 3.16 29.45 42.64
N LYS A 121 3.53 30.70 42.94
CA LYS A 121 4.62 31.45 42.26
C LYS A 121 4.49 31.50 40.74
N VAL A 122 3.26 31.45 40.23
CA VAL A 122 2.93 31.58 38.81
C VAL A 122 2.39 32.99 38.53
N THR A 123 2.60 33.51 37.32
CA THR A 123 2.04 34.79 36.89
C THR A 123 0.67 34.57 36.26
N VAL A 124 -0.30 35.42 36.56
CA VAL A 124 -1.67 35.38 36.02
C VAL A 124 -2.04 36.79 35.53
N TYR A 125 -2.83 36.89 34.46
CA TYR A 125 -3.16 38.16 33.82
C TYR A 125 -4.21 38.99 34.57
N ARG A 126 -5.14 38.33 35.27
CA ARG A 126 -6.23 38.96 36.03
C ARG A 126 -6.30 38.34 37.42
N GLU A 127 -6.08 39.13 38.45
CA GLU A 127 -6.09 38.65 39.84
C GLU A 127 -7.47 38.18 40.29
N GLU A 128 -8.52 38.71 39.65
CA GLU A 128 -9.92 38.29 39.85
C GLU A 128 -10.12 36.80 39.53
N ARG A 129 -9.25 36.23 38.68
CA ARG A 129 -9.24 34.80 38.32
C ARG A 129 -8.25 34.02 39.17
N TRP A 130 -8.41 34.14 40.47
CA TRP A 130 -7.50 33.54 41.45
C TRP A 130 -7.31 32.01 41.28
N TRP A 131 -8.28 31.31 40.70
CA TRP A 131 -8.17 29.87 40.40
C TRP A 131 -7.17 29.57 39.27
N GLU A 132 -6.83 30.52 38.39
CA GLU A 132 -5.80 30.33 37.36
C GLU A 132 -4.42 30.09 38.00
N TYR A 133 -4.13 30.66 39.17
CA TYR A 133 -2.88 30.39 39.89
C TYR A 133 -2.78 28.93 40.32
N ILE A 134 -3.91 28.36 40.76
CA ILE A 134 -4.03 26.97 41.18
C ILE A 134 -3.88 26.07 39.95
N ASN A 135 -4.66 26.34 38.90
CA ASN A 135 -4.65 25.54 37.69
C ASN A 135 -3.27 25.52 37.00
N ARG A 136 -2.59 26.67 36.88
CA ARG A 136 -1.22 26.72 36.31
C ARG A 136 -0.21 25.92 37.14
N HIS A 137 -0.32 25.95 38.47
CA HIS A 137 0.54 25.14 39.34
C HIS A 137 0.25 23.64 39.19
N GLU A 138 -1.02 23.25 39.07
CA GLU A 138 -1.43 21.88 38.78
C GLU A 138 -0.95 21.43 37.38
N ASP A 139 -0.99 22.30 36.38
CA ASP A 139 -0.44 22.08 35.04
C ASP A 139 1.07 21.83 35.09
N ASP A 140 1.84 22.67 35.78
CA ASP A 140 3.28 22.52 35.92
C ASP A 140 3.66 21.17 36.55
N ILE A 141 2.91 20.72 37.56
CA ILE A 141 3.09 19.39 38.17
C ILE A 141 2.85 18.28 37.13
N VAL A 142 1.71 18.32 36.42
CA VAL A 142 1.34 17.28 35.44
C VAL A 142 2.31 17.25 34.25
N ILE A 143 2.70 18.43 33.75
CA ILE A 143 3.66 18.58 32.64
C ILE A 143 5.02 18.02 33.07
N THR A 144 5.50 18.37 34.25
CA THR A 144 6.78 17.89 34.78
C THR A 144 6.78 16.37 34.98
N GLU A 145 5.70 15.80 35.53
CA GLU A 145 5.55 14.35 35.65
C GLU A 145 5.56 13.64 34.30
N ARG A 146 4.81 14.17 33.33
CA ARG A 146 4.78 13.66 31.96
C ARG A 146 6.17 13.72 31.35
N TRP A 147 6.86 14.85 31.45
CA TRP A 147 8.22 15.03 30.93
C TRP A 147 9.20 14.06 31.58
N ASN A 148 9.19 13.91 32.91
CA ASN A 148 10.03 12.94 33.62
C ASN A 148 9.73 11.48 33.23
N ARG A 149 8.46 11.16 32.96
CA ARG A 149 8.06 9.83 32.49
C ARG A 149 8.58 9.57 31.07
N GLU A 150 8.40 10.52 30.16
CA GLU A 150 8.88 10.39 28.78
C GLU A 150 10.41 10.42 28.72
N HIS A 151 11.08 11.24 29.53
CA HIS A 151 12.53 11.25 29.66
C HIS A 151 13.08 9.90 30.16
N ARG A 152 12.46 9.31 31.20
CA ARG A 152 12.85 7.95 31.67
C ARG A 152 12.62 6.85 30.62
N LYS A 153 11.59 6.98 29.78
CA LYS A 153 11.39 6.06 28.64
C LYS A 153 12.47 6.27 27.58
N TYR A 154 12.78 7.52 27.26
CA TYR A 154 13.83 7.88 26.32
C TYR A 154 15.20 7.36 26.76
N MET A 155 15.59 7.57 28.03
CA MET A 155 16.87 7.07 28.56
C MET A 155 16.97 5.54 28.47
N ARG A 156 15.92 4.80 28.84
CA ARG A 156 15.88 3.33 28.69
C ARG A 156 16.02 2.87 27.23
N ARG A 157 15.43 3.61 26.28
CA ARG A 157 15.58 3.34 24.85
C ARG A 157 17.02 3.56 24.38
N GLN A 158 17.65 4.67 24.81
CA GLN A 158 19.05 4.97 24.50
C GLN A 158 20.01 3.94 25.09
N GLU A 159 19.79 3.49 26.33
CA GLU A 159 20.56 2.41 26.96
C GLU A 159 20.42 1.10 26.17
N ALA A 160 19.20 0.74 25.77
CA ALA A 160 18.96 -0.47 24.98
C ALA A 160 19.59 -0.38 23.57
N LEU A 161 19.58 0.79 22.94
CA LEU A 161 20.25 1.04 21.66
C LEU A 161 21.77 0.91 21.81
N ALA A 162 22.34 1.51 22.85
CA ALA A 162 23.77 1.43 23.15
C ALA A 162 24.21 -0.03 23.43
N ASP A 163 23.41 -0.80 24.16
CA ASP A 163 23.64 -2.24 24.38
C ASP A 163 23.68 -3.01 23.06
N ARG A 164 22.72 -2.75 22.15
CA ARG A 164 22.72 -3.39 20.82
C ARG A 164 23.97 -3.03 20.02
N MET A 165 24.34 -1.75 20.00
CA MET A 165 25.54 -1.28 19.30
C MET A 165 26.82 -1.90 19.87
N ALA A 166 26.93 -2.04 21.19
CA ALA A 166 28.12 -2.62 21.83
C ALA A 166 28.31 -4.12 21.53
N HIS A 167 27.21 -4.85 21.30
CA HIS A 167 27.22 -6.28 20.96
C HIS A 167 27.17 -6.54 19.44
N THR A 168 27.28 -5.49 18.62
CA THR A 168 27.26 -5.58 17.17
C THR A 168 28.65 -5.27 16.64
N GLU A 169 29.24 -6.20 15.89
CA GLU A 169 30.57 -6.01 15.32
C GLU A 169 30.64 -4.81 14.37
N GLU A 170 31.84 -4.33 14.05
CA GLU A 170 31.98 -3.32 13.01
C GLU A 170 31.59 -3.89 11.64
N LEU A 171 30.96 -3.06 10.80
CA LEU A 171 30.58 -3.47 9.46
C LEU A 171 31.85 -3.75 8.64
N PRO A 172 32.00 -4.92 7.99
CA PRO A 172 33.16 -5.22 7.14
C PRO A 172 33.04 -4.52 5.78
N GLU A 173 32.96 -3.19 5.77
CA GLU A 173 32.64 -2.34 4.62
C GLU A 173 33.51 -2.67 3.40
N LYS A 174 34.83 -2.74 3.58
CA LYS A 174 35.77 -3.06 2.48
C LYS A 174 35.43 -4.38 1.78
N LYS A 175 35.14 -5.43 2.55
CA LYS A 175 34.79 -6.76 2.00
C LYS A 175 33.46 -6.70 1.25
N ILE A 176 32.48 -5.97 1.78
CA ILE A 176 31.16 -5.78 1.13
C ILE A 176 31.34 -5.06 -0.20
N LEU A 177 32.09 -3.96 -0.23
CA LEU A 177 32.32 -3.16 -1.43
C LEU A 177 33.09 -3.96 -2.50
N GLU A 178 34.17 -4.64 -2.12
CA GLU A 178 34.95 -5.48 -3.05
C GLU A 178 34.10 -6.61 -3.64
N ARG A 179 33.31 -7.30 -2.80
CA ARG A 179 32.38 -8.34 -3.24
C ARG A 179 31.33 -7.75 -4.18
N ALA A 180 30.76 -6.61 -3.83
CA ALA A 180 29.71 -5.98 -4.62
C ALA A 180 30.22 -5.55 -6.00
N ASN A 181 31.39 -4.93 -6.05
CA ASN A 181 32.03 -4.57 -7.31
C ASN A 181 32.33 -5.79 -8.17
N ARG A 182 32.85 -6.87 -7.59
CA ARG A 182 33.22 -8.09 -8.33
C ARG A 182 32.01 -8.87 -8.85
N VAL A 183 31.00 -9.10 -8.01
CA VAL A 183 29.91 -10.03 -8.30
C VAL A 183 28.72 -9.34 -8.95
N TYR A 184 28.29 -8.20 -8.40
CA TYR A 184 27.05 -7.55 -8.83
C TYR A 184 27.31 -6.47 -9.88
N PHE A 185 28.35 -5.65 -9.70
CA PHE A 185 28.76 -4.66 -10.70
C PHE A 185 29.76 -5.21 -11.74
N GLN A 186 30.17 -6.49 -11.62
CA GLN A 186 31.01 -7.22 -12.58
C GLN A 186 32.33 -6.51 -12.95
N ASN A 187 32.89 -5.71 -12.04
CA ASN A 187 34.02 -4.82 -12.28
C ASN A 187 33.83 -3.94 -13.53
N GLU A 188 32.59 -3.52 -13.82
CA GLU A 188 32.28 -2.77 -15.03
C GLU A 188 32.95 -1.39 -15.01
N HIS A 189 33.68 -1.08 -16.08
CA HIS A 189 34.35 0.19 -16.33
C HIS A 189 33.76 0.84 -17.58
N TYR A 190 33.74 2.17 -17.63
CA TYR A 190 33.27 2.93 -18.79
C TYR A 190 34.41 3.63 -19.54
N LEU A 191 34.31 3.57 -20.86
CA LEU A 191 35.14 4.30 -21.81
C LEU A 191 34.27 5.36 -22.48
N TYR A 192 34.33 6.58 -21.96
CA TYR A 192 33.59 7.68 -22.56
C TYR A 192 34.29 8.13 -23.84
N TYR A 193 33.54 8.37 -24.92
CA TYR A 193 34.16 8.74 -26.19
C TYR A 193 33.41 9.85 -26.94
N LYS A 194 34.19 10.63 -27.70
CA LYS A 194 33.69 11.57 -28.71
C LYS A 194 34.49 11.39 -30.00
N LYS A 195 33.81 10.87 -31.04
CA LYS A 195 34.41 10.68 -32.38
C LYS A 195 34.59 12.01 -33.09
N HIS A 196 35.69 12.15 -33.82
CA HIS A 196 35.95 13.23 -34.75
C HIS A 196 36.82 12.70 -35.91
N GLY A 197 36.23 12.57 -37.09
CA GLY A 197 36.88 11.96 -38.25
C GLY A 197 37.39 10.53 -37.97
N SER A 198 38.68 10.29 -38.22
CA SER A 198 39.36 9.01 -37.98
C SER A 198 39.84 8.79 -36.54
N ARG A 199 39.54 9.71 -35.64
CA ARG A 199 40.02 9.74 -34.25
C ARG A 199 38.87 9.79 -33.26
N ALA A 200 39.17 9.47 -32.01
CA ALA A 200 38.23 9.58 -30.91
C ALA A 200 38.98 10.06 -29.66
N LYS A 201 38.43 11.08 -29.02
CA LYS A 201 38.83 11.45 -27.66
C LYS A 201 38.16 10.45 -26.72
N ILE A 202 38.92 9.79 -25.85
CA ILE A 202 38.48 8.74 -24.94
C ILE A 202 38.86 9.12 -23.51
N ALA A 203 37.90 9.09 -22.58
CA ALA A 203 38.12 9.19 -21.15
C ALA A 203 37.82 7.84 -20.47
N CYS A 204 38.74 7.36 -19.62
CA CYS A 204 38.63 6.06 -18.98
C CYS A 204 38.30 6.21 -17.50
N SER A 205 37.17 5.64 -17.06
CA SER A 205 36.72 5.71 -15.66
C SER A 205 37.64 4.98 -14.67
N LYS A 206 38.42 4.00 -15.14
CA LYS A 206 39.33 3.21 -14.30
C LYS A 206 40.64 3.94 -13.97
N CYS A 207 41.25 4.60 -14.94
CA CYS A 207 42.56 5.26 -14.75
C CYS A 207 42.49 6.79 -14.68
N GLY A 208 41.33 7.41 -14.86
CA GLY A 208 41.22 8.88 -14.85
C GLY A 208 41.62 9.55 -16.16
N GLY A 209 42.47 8.88 -16.95
CA GLY A 209 43.11 9.46 -18.12
C GLY A 209 42.12 9.81 -19.23
N VAL A 210 42.44 10.90 -19.93
CA VAL A 210 41.83 11.29 -21.20
C VAL A 210 42.90 11.28 -22.27
N THR A 211 42.63 10.61 -23.40
CA THR A 211 43.57 10.55 -24.51
C THR A 211 42.86 10.62 -25.85
N ASP A 212 43.62 10.95 -26.87
CA ASP A 212 43.16 10.96 -28.24
C ASP A 212 43.76 9.76 -28.97
N ALA A 213 42.90 8.87 -29.49
CA ALA A 213 43.30 7.64 -30.13
C ALA A 213 42.70 7.51 -31.53
N ARG A 214 43.47 6.94 -32.44
CA ARG A 214 43.05 6.67 -33.82
C ARG A 214 42.32 5.32 -33.88
N TRP A 215 41.19 5.28 -34.59
CA TRP A 215 40.38 4.06 -34.74
C TRP A 215 40.16 3.64 -36.19
N ARG A 216 40.52 4.47 -37.18
CA ARG A 216 40.59 4.08 -38.61
C ARG A 216 42.04 4.05 -39.09
N SER A 217 42.40 3.05 -39.91
CA SER A 217 43.72 2.91 -40.53
C SER A 217 44.25 4.23 -41.11
N GLY A 218 45.53 4.53 -40.87
CA GLY A 218 46.23 5.66 -41.49
C GLY A 218 46.93 5.21 -42.77
N ILE A 219 47.17 6.15 -43.69
CA ILE A 219 47.88 5.90 -44.95
C ILE A 219 49.35 6.39 -44.85
N SER A 220 49.71 7.17 -43.82
CA SER A 220 51.06 7.75 -43.64
C SER A 220 51.96 6.93 -42.70
N TYR A 221 53.28 6.99 -42.92
CA TYR A 221 54.30 6.35 -42.07
C TYR A 221 54.18 6.75 -40.59
N GLU A 222 53.91 8.03 -40.31
CA GLU A 222 53.72 8.57 -38.96
C GLU A 222 52.52 7.96 -38.22
N SER A 223 51.56 7.36 -38.93
CA SER A 223 50.39 6.74 -38.32
C SER A 223 50.71 5.45 -37.54
N GLN A 224 51.88 4.86 -37.77
CA GLN A 224 52.36 3.67 -37.05
C GLN A 224 52.77 3.98 -35.60
N PHE A 225 53.16 5.22 -35.30
CA PHE A 225 53.56 5.67 -33.95
C PHE A 225 52.39 6.27 -33.14
N GLN A 226 51.19 6.32 -33.73
CA GLN A 226 50.00 6.87 -33.06
C GLN A 226 49.35 5.84 -32.15
N ARG A 227 48.72 6.30 -31.06
CA ARG A 227 47.93 5.44 -30.18
C ARG A 227 46.67 4.94 -30.90
N TRP A 228 46.51 3.62 -30.96
CA TRP A 228 45.39 2.93 -31.58
C TRP A 228 44.31 2.54 -30.57
N THR A 229 43.06 2.51 -31.02
CA THR A 229 41.92 2.00 -30.25
C THR A 229 40.94 1.28 -31.18
N GLU A 230 40.24 0.28 -30.66
CA GLU A 230 39.10 -0.35 -31.34
C GLU A 230 38.03 0.70 -31.67
N GLU A 231 37.21 0.49 -32.71
CA GLU A 231 36.19 1.47 -33.05
C GLU A 231 35.22 1.70 -31.88
N PRO A 232 35.15 2.93 -31.33
CA PRO A 232 34.23 3.20 -30.22
C PRO A 232 32.78 3.12 -30.69
N ARG A 233 31.98 2.23 -30.11
CA ARG A 233 30.55 2.09 -30.42
C ARG A 233 29.77 1.96 -29.12
N GLU A 234 28.72 2.77 -28.96
CA GLU A 234 27.86 2.76 -27.77
C GLU A 234 27.48 1.32 -27.37
N GLY A 235 27.72 0.98 -26.11
CA GLY A 235 27.37 -0.31 -25.53
C GLY A 235 28.32 -1.46 -25.85
N ARG A 236 29.27 -1.29 -26.78
CA ARG A 236 30.32 -2.30 -27.05
C ARG A 236 31.46 -2.18 -26.04
N TYR A 237 32.12 -3.31 -25.76
CA TYR A 237 33.35 -3.31 -24.98
C TYR A 237 34.55 -2.98 -25.88
N GLY A 238 35.53 -2.30 -25.31
CA GLY A 238 36.84 -2.10 -25.90
C GLY A 238 37.91 -1.95 -24.83
N THR A 239 39.14 -1.76 -25.28
CA THR A 239 40.31 -1.70 -24.42
C THR A 239 40.81 -0.27 -24.27
N CYS A 240 41.06 0.16 -23.02
CA CYS A 240 41.62 1.49 -22.76
C CYS A 240 43.05 1.59 -23.35
N PRO A 241 43.32 2.57 -24.23
CA PRO A 241 44.64 2.75 -24.83
C PRO A 241 45.71 3.29 -23.86
N MET A 242 45.34 3.63 -22.62
CA MET A 242 46.27 4.14 -21.60
C MET A 242 46.63 3.08 -20.55
N CYS A 243 45.64 2.40 -19.97
CA CYS A 243 45.85 1.45 -18.88
C CYS A 243 45.55 -0.01 -19.25
N GLY A 244 45.08 -0.28 -20.47
CA GLY A 244 44.71 -1.64 -20.91
C GLY A 244 43.42 -2.19 -20.29
N ALA A 245 42.74 -1.45 -19.42
CA ALA A 245 41.48 -1.91 -18.81
C ALA A 245 40.38 -2.08 -19.87
N ARG A 246 39.67 -3.21 -19.82
CA ARG A 246 38.50 -3.47 -20.67
C ARG A 246 37.30 -2.72 -20.10
N GLY A 247 36.62 -1.92 -20.93
CA GLY A 247 35.48 -1.12 -20.50
C GLY A 247 34.43 -0.97 -21.60
N LYS A 248 33.22 -0.61 -21.21
CA LYS A 248 32.08 -0.42 -22.10
C LYS A 248 32.06 1.01 -22.64
N TYR A 249 32.00 1.16 -23.95
CA TYR A 249 31.98 2.46 -24.60
C TYR A 249 30.66 3.20 -24.36
N LYS A 250 30.79 4.47 -23.97
CA LYS A 250 29.70 5.41 -23.73
C LYS A 250 29.92 6.70 -24.50
N CYS A 251 29.00 7.06 -25.39
CA CYS A 251 29.10 8.29 -26.15
C CYS A 251 28.90 9.50 -25.24
N GLN A 252 29.84 10.46 -25.25
CA GLN A 252 29.78 11.67 -24.42
C GLN A 252 28.42 12.38 -24.52
N GLY A 253 27.86 12.52 -25.74
CA GLY A 253 26.59 13.23 -25.96
C GLY A 253 25.36 12.56 -25.33
N LYS A 254 25.47 11.31 -24.89
CA LYS A 254 24.38 10.57 -24.21
C LYS A 254 24.53 10.53 -22.69
N VAL A 255 25.62 11.06 -22.15
CA VAL A 255 25.96 10.96 -20.72
C VAL A 255 25.81 12.34 -20.07
N LYS A 256 24.90 12.45 -19.10
CA LYS A 256 24.64 13.66 -18.32
C LYS A 256 25.60 13.79 -17.12
N GLY A 257 26.90 13.63 -17.35
CA GLY A 257 27.95 13.72 -16.32
C GLY A 257 28.10 12.49 -15.42
N THR A 258 27.06 12.10 -14.70
CA THR A 258 27.13 10.97 -13.75
C THR A 258 26.15 9.86 -14.12
N SER A 259 26.63 8.63 -14.14
CA SER A 259 25.81 7.41 -14.20
C SER A 259 25.98 6.67 -12.89
N SER A 260 24.91 6.14 -12.30
CA SER A 260 25.03 5.27 -11.13
C SER A 260 24.20 4.00 -11.26
N LYS A 261 24.60 2.98 -10.49
CA LYS A 261 23.85 1.75 -10.26
C LYS A 261 23.89 1.49 -8.76
N SER A 262 22.75 1.20 -8.17
CA SER A 262 22.63 0.79 -6.77
C SER A 262 22.08 -0.62 -6.68
N ILE A 263 22.46 -1.30 -5.60
CA ILE A 263 21.95 -2.62 -5.22
C ILE A 263 21.72 -2.64 -3.71
N SER A 264 20.79 -3.47 -3.30
CA SER A 264 20.47 -3.71 -1.89
C SER A 264 20.99 -5.07 -1.46
N LEU A 265 21.76 -5.10 -0.37
CA LEU A 265 22.39 -6.29 0.19
C LEU A 265 21.98 -6.52 1.64
N PHE A 266 21.87 -7.79 2.01
CA PHE A 266 21.66 -8.22 3.38
C PHE A 266 22.85 -9.01 3.91
N LEU A 267 23.41 -8.57 5.03
CA LEU A 267 24.46 -9.27 5.75
C LEU A 267 23.95 -9.67 7.14
N GLY A 268 23.85 -10.97 7.36
CA GLY A 268 23.54 -11.53 8.65
C GLY A 268 24.79 -11.89 9.44
N GLN A 269 24.80 -11.59 10.73
CA GLN A 269 25.88 -11.96 11.65
C GLN A 269 25.31 -12.49 12.96
N LYS A 270 26.06 -13.36 13.64
CA LYS A 270 25.73 -13.78 15.00
C LYS A 270 25.58 -12.57 15.93
N TYR A 271 24.58 -12.61 16.80
CA TYR A 271 24.34 -11.56 17.79
C TYR A 271 24.13 -12.18 19.17
N LYS A 272 24.97 -11.78 20.14
CA LYS A 272 25.05 -12.39 21.48
C LYS A 272 25.22 -13.91 21.37
N GLU A 273 24.55 -14.70 22.23
CA GLU A 273 24.75 -16.15 22.28
C GLU A 273 24.13 -16.90 21.08
N ASN A 274 22.81 -16.76 20.88
CA ASN A 274 22.03 -17.52 19.88
C ASN A 274 21.15 -16.61 18.99
N GLY A 275 21.31 -15.29 19.11
CA GLY A 275 20.59 -14.31 18.30
C GLY A 275 21.29 -14.05 16.97
N MET A 276 20.66 -13.20 16.15
CA MET A 276 21.19 -12.78 14.86
C MET A 276 20.86 -11.31 14.60
N VAL A 277 21.80 -10.58 14.02
CA VAL A 277 21.57 -9.25 13.46
C VAL A 277 21.58 -9.34 11.94
N MET A 278 20.52 -8.86 11.30
CA MET A 278 20.40 -8.74 9.86
C MET A 278 20.59 -7.28 9.46
N ARG A 279 21.68 -6.99 8.75
CA ARG A 279 22.05 -5.64 8.31
C ARG A 279 21.60 -5.42 6.88
N TYR A 280 20.91 -4.32 6.64
CA TYR A 280 20.51 -3.87 5.31
C TYR A 280 21.47 -2.80 4.83
N VAL A 281 22.18 -3.07 3.74
CA VAL A 281 23.23 -2.20 3.17
C VAL A 281 22.89 -1.87 1.73
N GLU A 282 22.82 -0.59 1.40
CA GLU A 282 22.76 -0.14 0.01
C GLU A 282 24.16 0.16 -0.50
N VAL A 283 24.53 -0.45 -1.63
CA VAL A 283 25.81 -0.20 -2.29
C VAL A 283 25.55 0.49 -3.61
N GLU A 284 26.21 1.62 -3.83
CA GLU A 284 26.12 2.40 -5.05
C GLU A 284 27.49 2.47 -5.74
N LYS A 285 27.51 2.17 -7.04
CA LYS A 285 28.63 2.44 -7.92
C LYS A 285 28.29 3.59 -8.85
N LYS A 286 29.09 4.65 -8.83
CA LYS A 286 29.00 5.81 -9.72
C LYS A 286 30.14 5.80 -10.72
N TRP A 287 29.83 6.16 -11.96
CA TRP A 287 30.79 6.50 -12.99
C TRP A 287 30.59 7.97 -13.32
N ILE A 288 31.61 8.78 -13.06
CA ILE A 288 31.57 10.23 -13.19
C ILE A 288 32.47 10.61 -14.35
N LEU A 289 31.93 11.42 -15.27
CA LEU A 289 32.67 12.06 -16.34
C LEU A 289 32.77 13.55 -16.02
N GLY A 290 33.99 14.02 -15.77
CA GLY A 290 34.23 15.44 -15.52
C GLY A 290 34.45 16.21 -16.81
N PHE A 291 33.96 17.45 -16.78
CA PHE A 291 34.00 18.36 -17.91
C PHE A 291 34.77 19.63 -17.57
N ILE A 292 35.43 20.19 -18.56
CA ILE A 292 36.00 21.54 -18.52
C ILE A 292 35.48 22.36 -19.70
N CYS A 293 35.33 23.67 -19.50
CA CYS A 293 35.05 24.59 -20.59
C CYS A 293 36.35 24.85 -21.35
N GLY A 294 36.46 24.30 -22.56
CA GLY A 294 37.54 24.63 -23.49
C GLY A 294 37.10 25.67 -24.52
N ASP A 295 38.05 26.14 -25.32
CA ASP A 295 37.84 27.17 -26.36
C ASP A 295 36.80 26.78 -27.43
N LYS A 296 36.50 25.48 -27.55
CA LYS A 296 35.53 24.91 -28.52
C LYS A 296 34.31 24.26 -27.86
N GLY A 297 34.05 24.59 -26.59
CA GLY A 297 32.93 24.08 -25.80
C GLY A 297 33.33 23.05 -24.74
N VAL A 298 32.36 22.25 -24.29
CA VAL A 298 32.54 21.30 -23.18
C VAL A 298 33.44 20.12 -23.59
N GLU A 299 34.60 19.99 -22.94
CA GLU A 299 35.57 18.92 -23.17
C GLU A 299 35.64 17.94 -22.00
N MET A 300 35.90 16.66 -22.29
CA MET A 300 36.15 15.65 -21.26
C MET A 300 37.51 15.91 -20.61
N HIS A 301 37.54 16.06 -19.29
CA HIS A 301 38.75 16.36 -18.51
C HIS A 301 39.28 15.14 -17.74
N ASN A 302 38.38 14.38 -17.14
CA ASN A 302 38.68 13.15 -16.41
C ASN A 302 37.45 12.23 -16.40
N ALA A 303 37.65 10.98 -16.02
CA ALA A 303 36.54 10.09 -15.65
C ALA A 303 36.94 9.23 -14.45
N CYS A 304 36.08 9.07 -13.46
CA CYS A 304 36.37 8.26 -12.28
C CYS A 304 35.20 7.34 -11.89
N GLU A 305 35.51 6.39 -11.02
CA GLU A 305 34.55 5.49 -10.41
C GLU A 305 34.53 5.74 -8.90
N GLU A 306 33.34 5.90 -8.35
CA GLU A 306 33.14 5.94 -6.90
C GLU A 306 32.29 4.72 -6.51
N LEU A 307 32.67 4.09 -5.41
CA LEU A 307 31.96 2.96 -4.84
C LEU A 307 31.73 3.26 -3.37
N SER A 308 30.46 3.30 -2.97
CA SER A 308 30.05 3.64 -1.61
C SER A 308 29.03 2.64 -1.09
N GLY A 309 29.11 2.32 0.19
CA GLY A 309 28.13 1.48 0.88
C GLY A 309 27.59 2.22 2.08
N THR A 310 26.28 2.13 2.31
CA THR A 310 25.65 2.72 3.50
C THR A 310 24.78 1.67 4.15
N GLU A 311 25.06 1.38 5.42
CA GLU A 311 24.20 0.54 6.26
C GLU A 311 22.98 1.36 6.69
N ILE A 312 21.80 0.97 6.22
CA ILE A 312 20.56 1.75 6.38
C ILE A 312 19.76 1.27 7.59
N ALA A 313 19.76 -0.05 7.86
CA ALA A 313 19.00 -0.62 8.96
C ALA A 313 19.66 -1.88 9.54
N ARG A 314 19.36 -2.18 10.81
CA ARG A 314 19.76 -3.39 11.52
C ARG A 314 18.54 -4.01 12.19
N ALA A 315 18.16 -5.21 11.79
CA ALA A 315 17.12 -5.98 12.44
C ALA A 315 17.74 -7.01 13.40
N TYR A 316 17.39 -6.89 14.67
CA TYR A 316 17.87 -7.76 15.75
C TYR A 316 16.83 -8.81 16.09
N PHE A 317 17.28 -10.06 16.08
CA PHE A 317 16.52 -11.23 16.46
C PHE A 317 17.17 -11.87 17.69
N GLU A 318 16.38 -12.00 18.75
CA GLU A 318 16.79 -12.68 19.98
C GLU A 318 15.69 -13.68 20.38
N PRO A 319 16.05 -14.89 20.87
CA PRO A 319 15.08 -15.88 21.30
C PRO A 319 14.07 -15.33 22.32
N GLY A 320 12.77 -15.51 22.04
CA GLY A 320 11.69 -15.08 22.93
C GLY A 320 11.43 -13.56 22.97
N LYS A 321 12.16 -12.76 22.20
CA LYS A 321 11.93 -11.31 22.08
C LYS A 321 11.32 -10.96 20.73
N LYS A 322 10.59 -9.85 20.70
CA LYS A 322 10.11 -9.26 19.44
C LYS A 322 11.30 -8.69 18.66
N THR A 323 11.27 -8.84 17.34
CA THR A 323 12.23 -8.20 16.42
C THR A 323 12.28 -6.69 16.67
N GLN A 324 13.50 -6.17 16.81
CA GLN A 324 13.77 -4.74 16.94
C GLN A 324 14.56 -4.29 15.72
N ILE A 325 14.14 -3.19 15.06
CA ILE A 325 14.84 -2.64 13.91
C ILE A 325 15.35 -1.24 14.25
N ASP A 326 16.66 -1.07 14.15
CA ASP A 326 17.31 0.22 14.30
C ASP A 326 17.65 0.77 12.91
N TYR A 327 17.51 2.09 12.74
CA TYR A 327 17.66 2.78 11.46
C TYR A 327 18.77 3.82 11.53
N LEU A 328 19.55 3.93 10.47
CA LEU A 328 20.51 5.01 10.29
C LEU A 328 19.76 6.25 9.78
N LYS A 329 19.84 7.34 10.54
CA LYS A 329 19.22 8.62 10.19
C LYS A 329 20.28 9.71 10.02
N TYR A 330 19.97 10.69 9.18
CA TYR A 330 20.81 11.87 8.98
C TYR A 330 20.22 13.07 9.72
N ASN A 331 21.05 13.74 10.52
CA ASN A 331 20.68 15.01 11.13
C ASN A 331 21.19 16.17 10.25
N PRO A 332 20.31 16.93 9.58
CA PRO A 332 20.71 18.02 8.69
C PRO A 332 21.32 19.21 9.43
N TYR A 333 21.01 19.40 10.71
CA TYR A 333 21.55 20.51 11.51
C TYR A 333 23.00 20.26 11.93
N THR A 334 23.34 19.01 12.27
CA THR A 334 24.71 18.65 12.68
C THR A 334 25.54 18.09 11.53
N GLY A 335 24.92 17.75 10.40
CA GLY A 335 25.57 17.12 9.26
C GLY A 335 26.09 15.72 9.53
N LYS A 336 25.50 14.98 10.48
CA LYS A 336 26.00 13.68 10.97
C LYS A 336 24.92 12.61 10.93
N ASN A 337 25.35 11.38 10.66
CA ASN A 337 24.50 10.20 10.79
C ASN A 337 24.44 9.73 12.25
N PHE A 338 23.29 9.18 12.66
CA PHE A 338 23.09 8.57 13.98
C PHE A 338 22.12 7.39 13.89
N TRP A 339 22.22 6.46 14.82
CA TRP A 339 21.31 5.33 14.94
C TRP A 339 20.09 5.70 15.79
N ASP A 340 18.91 5.24 15.39
CA ASP A 340 17.66 5.44 16.10
C ASP A 340 16.88 4.11 16.13
N ASP A 341 16.25 3.80 17.27
CA ASP A 341 15.46 2.59 17.49
C ASP A 341 14.04 2.67 16.93
N CYS A 342 13.69 3.79 16.28
CA CYS A 342 12.41 4.01 15.62
C CYS A 342 12.60 4.43 14.16
N ASN A 343 11.69 4.00 13.28
CA ASN A 343 11.63 4.53 11.92
C ASN A 343 11.12 5.99 11.90
N LEU A 344 11.29 6.67 10.78
CA LEU A 344 10.64 7.94 10.48
C LEU A 344 9.13 7.74 10.27
N HIS A 345 8.37 8.83 10.38
CA HIS A 345 6.91 8.81 10.31
C HIS A 345 6.39 9.30 8.95
N GLY A 346 5.19 8.86 8.56
CA GLY A 346 4.52 9.31 7.34
C GLY A 346 5.21 8.82 6.07
N MET A 347 5.31 9.69 5.06
CA MET A 347 5.91 9.37 3.76
C MET A 347 7.44 9.35 3.77
N GLU A 348 8.07 9.74 4.88
CA GLU A 348 9.54 9.74 5.04
C GLU A 348 10.08 8.42 5.62
N ASN A 349 9.24 7.38 5.68
CA ASN A 349 9.64 6.09 6.23
C ASN A 349 10.84 5.51 5.47
N ILE A 350 11.83 5.03 6.22
CA ILE A 350 12.96 4.31 5.65
C ILE A 350 12.42 2.94 5.26
N SER A 351 12.38 2.68 3.95
CA SER A 351 11.90 1.42 3.40
C SER A 351 13.06 0.43 3.26
N ILE A 352 12.87 -0.78 3.79
CA ILE A 352 13.76 -1.91 3.56
C ILE A 352 13.21 -2.66 2.36
N LYS A 353 13.96 -2.67 1.26
CA LYS A 353 13.54 -3.29 0.00
C LYS A 353 14.06 -4.72 -0.10
N ALA A 354 13.47 -5.50 -1.00
CA ALA A 354 14.04 -6.78 -1.40
C ALA A 354 15.48 -6.58 -1.92
N GLY A 355 16.35 -7.54 -1.63
CA GLY A 355 17.75 -7.47 -1.98
C GLY A 355 18.42 -8.83 -1.93
N THR A 356 19.70 -8.85 -2.27
CA THR A 356 20.48 -10.10 -2.28
C THR A 356 21.02 -10.39 -0.88
N VAL A 357 20.76 -11.59 -0.37
CA VAL A 357 21.37 -12.08 0.88
C VAL A 357 22.79 -12.56 0.61
N MET A 358 23.76 -12.01 1.32
CA MET A 358 25.17 -12.37 1.18
C MET A 358 25.44 -13.82 1.60
N GLN A 359 26.40 -14.48 0.96
CA GLN A 359 26.70 -15.89 1.22
C GLN A 359 27.21 -16.13 2.65
N GLU A 360 27.96 -15.16 3.18
CA GLU A 360 28.50 -15.12 4.53
C GLU A 360 27.38 -15.22 5.58
N THR A 361 26.21 -14.65 5.29
CA THR A 361 25.01 -14.74 6.16
C THR A 361 24.64 -16.19 6.48
N TYR A 362 24.69 -17.09 5.49
CA TYR A 362 24.26 -18.48 5.68
C TYR A 362 25.24 -19.28 6.54
N GLU A 363 26.51 -18.91 6.54
CA GLU A 363 27.51 -19.54 7.41
C GLU A 363 27.29 -19.11 8.87
N GLU A 364 27.12 -17.81 9.10
CA GLU A 364 26.79 -17.23 10.42
C GLU A 364 25.51 -17.84 11.00
N MET A 365 24.49 -18.07 10.16
CA MET A 365 23.20 -18.62 10.58
C MET A 365 23.29 -20.01 11.24
N LYS A 366 24.28 -20.84 10.90
CA LYS A 366 24.39 -22.24 11.37
C LYS A 366 24.49 -22.36 12.89
N GLU A 367 24.99 -21.32 13.57
CA GLU A 367 25.15 -21.25 15.02
C GLU A 367 24.08 -20.40 15.73
N THR A 368 22.98 -20.08 15.05
CA THR A 368 21.92 -19.21 15.58
C THR A 368 20.58 -19.93 15.67
N MET A 369 19.57 -19.24 16.22
CA MET A 369 18.18 -19.69 16.25
C MET A 369 17.59 -19.97 14.86
N PHE A 370 18.22 -19.50 13.78
CA PHE A 370 17.74 -19.66 12.40
C PHE A 370 18.44 -20.77 11.61
N ARG A 371 19.23 -21.62 12.26
CA ARG A 371 20.02 -22.67 11.60
C ARG A 371 19.21 -23.62 10.71
N TYR A 372 17.92 -23.80 11.00
CA TYR A 372 17.01 -24.67 10.23
C TYR A 372 16.02 -23.92 9.34
N SER A 373 16.06 -22.58 9.35
CA SER A 373 15.04 -21.72 8.72
C SER A 373 14.84 -21.90 7.22
N ALA A 374 15.74 -22.60 6.51
CA ALA A 374 15.70 -22.78 5.06
C ALA A 374 15.78 -21.48 4.24
N LEU A 375 16.29 -20.38 4.83
CA LEU A 375 16.42 -19.10 4.13
C LEU A 375 17.29 -19.19 2.87
N GLN A 376 18.34 -20.03 2.89
CA GLN A 376 19.24 -20.18 1.74
C GLN A 376 18.54 -20.84 0.55
N GLU A 377 17.76 -21.88 0.81
CA GLU A 377 16.94 -22.58 -0.17
C GLU A 377 15.85 -21.66 -0.73
N TYR A 378 15.19 -20.91 0.14
CA TYR A 378 14.17 -19.93 -0.26
C TYR A 378 14.78 -18.83 -1.14
N ALA A 379 15.92 -18.27 -0.76
CA ALA A 379 16.62 -17.24 -1.53
C ALA A 379 17.07 -17.73 -2.91
N LYS A 380 17.44 -19.02 -3.04
CA LYS A 380 17.77 -19.61 -4.34
C LYS A 380 16.55 -19.75 -5.27
N SER A 381 15.35 -19.94 -4.71
CA SER A 381 14.13 -20.07 -5.51
C SER A 381 13.59 -18.71 -5.97
N VAL A 382 13.52 -17.73 -5.05
CA VAL A 382 12.89 -16.42 -5.32
C VAL A 382 13.87 -15.38 -5.87
N GLY A 383 15.16 -15.49 -5.55
CA GLY A 383 16.18 -14.50 -5.92
C GLY A 383 16.29 -13.37 -4.90
N GLU A 384 15.86 -12.15 -5.26
CA GLU A 384 15.87 -11.01 -4.34
C GLU A 384 14.67 -11.05 -3.40
N LEU A 385 14.91 -10.90 -2.09
CA LEU A 385 13.86 -10.94 -1.08
C LEU A 385 14.23 -10.08 0.14
N ASN A 386 13.26 -9.85 1.03
CA ASN A 386 13.53 -9.26 2.33
C ASN A 386 13.67 -10.39 3.39
N PRO A 387 14.90 -10.74 3.82
CA PRO A 387 15.11 -11.81 4.79
C PRO A 387 14.55 -11.47 6.16
N ILE A 388 14.34 -10.18 6.48
CA ILE A 388 13.74 -9.79 7.75
C ILE A 388 12.29 -10.27 7.81
N ASP A 389 11.52 -10.03 6.75
CA ASP A 389 10.12 -10.48 6.66
C ASP A 389 10.04 -12.02 6.72
N TYR A 390 10.92 -12.70 5.97
CA TYR A 390 11.01 -14.17 6.01
C TYR A 390 11.29 -14.70 7.42
N LEU A 391 12.30 -14.17 8.10
CA LEU A 391 12.71 -14.65 9.42
C LEU A 391 11.66 -14.31 10.49
N GLU A 392 11.01 -13.15 10.41
CA GLU A 392 9.85 -12.83 11.25
C GLU A 392 8.71 -13.82 11.05
N ARG A 393 8.42 -14.18 9.80
CA ARG A 393 7.37 -15.16 9.50
C ARG A 393 7.76 -16.55 9.94
N TYR A 394 9.02 -16.95 9.80
CA TYR A 394 9.52 -18.23 10.32
C TYR A 394 9.39 -18.33 11.84
N ILE A 395 9.61 -17.24 12.59
CA ILE A 395 9.39 -17.22 14.05
C ILE A 395 7.92 -17.48 14.39
N GLN A 396 6.99 -16.94 13.60
CA GLN A 396 5.54 -17.10 13.81
C GLN A 396 5.04 -18.48 13.35
N THR A 397 5.52 -18.94 12.20
CA THR A 397 5.08 -20.16 11.51
C THR A 397 6.30 -20.97 11.07
N PRO A 398 6.90 -21.77 11.97
CA PRO A 398 8.09 -22.57 11.65
C PRO A 398 7.88 -23.57 10.49
N GLN A 399 6.62 -23.92 10.18
CA GLN A 399 6.25 -24.80 9.07
C GLN A 399 6.73 -24.29 7.70
N ILE A 400 7.04 -23.00 7.55
CA ILE A 400 7.66 -22.45 6.34
C ILE A 400 8.94 -23.22 5.99
N GLU A 401 9.74 -23.62 6.99
CA GLU A 401 10.93 -24.44 6.77
C GLU A 401 10.61 -25.70 5.96
N ILE A 402 9.54 -26.41 6.34
CA ILE A 402 9.13 -27.66 5.70
C ILE A 402 8.61 -27.36 4.30
N MET A 403 7.83 -26.28 4.11
CA MET A 403 7.31 -25.89 2.80
C MET A 403 8.45 -25.63 1.81
N VAL A 404 9.45 -24.84 2.21
CA VAL A 404 10.63 -24.53 1.39
C VAL A 404 11.44 -25.79 1.10
N LYS A 405 11.74 -26.62 2.12
CA LYS A 405 12.52 -27.85 1.92
C LYS A 405 11.81 -28.88 1.03
N MET A 406 10.49 -28.83 0.95
CA MET A 406 9.69 -29.67 0.05
C MET A 406 9.56 -29.10 -1.37
N GLY A 407 10.04 -27.88 -1.63
CA GLY A 407 9.90 -27.19 -2.92
C GLY A 407 8.50 -26.61 -3.16
N LEU A 408 7.74 -26.34 -2.10
CA LEU A 408 6.43 -25.68 -2.17
C LEU A 408 6.62 -24.15 -2.15
N ASP A 409 7.38 -23.65 -3.12
CA ASP A 409 7.89 -22.29 -3.14
C ASP A 409 6.76 -21.24 -3.17
N ASN A 410 5.73 -21.45 -3.99
CA ASN A 410 4.59 -20.52 -4.10
C ASN A 410 3.78 -20.46 -2.80
N VAL A 411 3.68 -21.57 -2.06
CA VAL A 411 3.04 -21.60 -0.74
C VAL A 411 3.89 -20.84 0.27
N ALA A 412 5.21 -21.06 0.27
CA ALA A 412 6.13 -20.36 1.15
C ALA A 412 6.09 -18.83 0.91
N GLU A 413 6.07 -18.41 -0.35
CA GLU A 413 5.93 -17.00 -0.73
C GLU A 413 4.65 -16.37 -0.16
N LYS A 414 3.48 -17.02 -0.33
CA LYS A 414 2.22 -16.54 0.23
C LYS A 414 2.23 -16.45 1.76
N LEU A 415 2.91 -17.37 2.44
CA LEU A 415 3.09 -17.31 3.90
C LEU A 415 3.96 -16.14 4.32
N VAL A 416 5.03 -15.84 3.58
CA VAL A 416 5.90 -14.68 3.82
C VAL A 416 5.12 -13.37 3.64
N GLU A 417 4.24 -13.30 2.64
CA GLU A 417 3.31 -12.19 2.38
C GLU A 417 2.15 -12.08 3.40
N CYS A 418 2.14 -12.90 4.45
CA CYS A 418 1.07 -12.98 5.46
C CYS A 418 -0.30 -13.42 4.91
N TYR A 419 -0.33 -14.11 3.77
CA TYR A 419 -1.56 -14.64 3.19
C TYR A 419 -1.89 -16.02 3.77
N TYR A 420 -2.47 -16.04 4.96
CA TYR A 420 -2.81 -17.28 5.69
C TYR A 420 -4.13 -17.94 5.25
N GLY A 421 -4.85 -17.36 4.28
CA GLY A 421 -6.13 -17.90 3.77
C GLY A 421 -5.99 -19.29 3.12
N ILE A 422 -4.78 -19.66 2.71
CA ILE A 422 -4.45 -20.96 2.12
C ILE A 422 -4.16 -22.06 3.16
N ILE A 423 -4.17 -21.74 4.46
CA ILE A 423 -3.81 -22.68 5.54
C ILE A 423 -5.07 -23.12 6.29
N ALA A 424 -5.22 -24.42 6.50
CA ALA A 424 -6.35 -24.99 7.22
C ALA A 424 -6.09 -25.08 8.73
N ASP A 425 -4.87 -25.45 9.14
CA ASP A 425 -4.48 -25.53 10.55
C ASP A 425 -3.02 -25.06 10.73
N GLN A 426 -2.86 -23.86 11.29
CA GLN A 426 -1.54 -23.25 11.52
C GLN A 426 -0.69 -23.99 12.55
N ASN A 427 -1.30 -24.80 13.42
CA ASN A 427 -0.58 -25.55 14.46
C ASN A 427 -0.17 -26.95 14.00
N ALA A 428 -0.70 -27.41 12.86
CA ALA A 428 -0.36 -28.72 12.33
C ALA A 428 1.12 -28.76 11.91
N ARG A 429 1.81 -29.84 12.30
CA ARG A 429 3.21 -30.12 11.89
C ARG A 429 3.30 -30.88 10.57
N ARG A 430 2.23 -31.58 10.21
CA ARG A 430 2.17 -32.40 9.01
C ARG A 430 1.67 -31.57 7.83
N PRO A 431 2.38 -31.54 6.67
CA PRO A 431 1.99 -30.73 5.52
C PRO A 431 0.55 -30.94 5.05
N ASP A 432 0.06 -32.19 5.04
CA ASP A 432 -1.30 -32.52 4.62
C ASP A 432 -2.38 -31.95 5.54
N HIS A 433 -2.12 -31.90 6.85
CA HIS A 433 -3.01 -31.27 7.82
C HIS A 433 -2.91 -29.74 7.79
N PHE A 434 -1.68 -29.22 7.72
CA PHE A 434 -1.39 -27.79 7.65
C PHE A 434 -2.08 -27.13 6.46
N LEU A 435 -1.92 -27.72 5.27
CA LEU A 435 -2.53 -27.26 4.03
C LEU A 435 -4.00 -27.69 3.87
N GLY A 436 -4.52 -28.56 4.73
CA GLY A 436 -5.91 -29.02 4.63
C GLY A 436 -6.20 -29.87 3.39
N ILE A 437 -5.22 -30.64 2.90
CA ILE A 437 -5.36 -31.51 1.72
C ILE A 437 -5.30 -32.98 2.10
N ARG A 438 -5.56 -33.86 1.13
CA ARG A 438 -5.35 -35.31 1.29
C ARG A 438 -3.85 -35.63 1.23
N LYS A 439 -3.41 -36.68 1.92
CA LYS A 439 -1.98 -37.04 2.03
C LYS A 439 -1.38 -37.37 0.65
N GLU A 440 -2.18 -37.98 -0.21
CA GLU A 440 -1.82 -38.40 -1.57
C GLU A 440 -1.50 -37.18 -2.45
N ARG A 441 -2.18 -36.05 -2.23
CA ARG A 441 -2.06 -34.82 -3.01
C ARG A 441 -0.79 -34.03 -2.77
N VAL A 442 -0.14 -34.24 -1.63
CA VAL A 442 1.11 -33.54 -1.27
C VAL A 442 2.19 -33.73 -2.34
N LYS A 443 2.33 -34.93 -2.90
CA LYS A 443 3.31 -35.21 -3.97
C LYS A 443 2.98 -34.49 -5.27
N GLN A 444 1.70 -34.41 -5.63
CA GLN A 444 1.24 -33.70 -6.83
C GLN A 444 1.51 -32.19 -6.68
N LEU A 445 1.21 -31.63 -5.51
CA LEU A 445 1.45 -30.22 -5.21
C LEU A 445 2.95 -29.84 -5.25
N ILE A 446 3.83 -30.72 -4.75
CA ILE A 446 5.29 -30.55 -4.86
C ILE A 446 5.74 -30.46 -6.33
N ARG A 447 5.24 -31.35 -7.21
CA ARG A 447 5.60 -31.34 -8.64
C ARG A 447 5.23 -30.02 -9.32
N LYS A 448 4.17 -29.37 -8.85
CA LYS A 448 3.67 -28.07 -9.35
C LYS A 448 4.15 -26.89 -8.49
N LYS A 449 5.23 -27.07 -7.71
CA LYS A 449 5.88 -26.04 -6.87
C LYS A 449 4.94 -25.29 -5.91
N GLY A 450 3.90 -25.95 -5.43
CA GLY A 450 2.94 -25.31 -4.52
C GLY A 450 1.94 -24.38 -5.21
N ASP A 451 1.60 -24.60 -6.48
CA ASP A 451 0.55 -23.85 -7.17
C ASP A 451 -0.71 -23.64 -6.30
N ILE A 452 -1.09 -22.38 -6.12
CA ILE A 452 -2.14 -21.98 -5.17
C ILE A 452 -3.54 -22.36 -5.68
N GLN A 453 -3.78 -22.26 -6.98
CA GLN A 453 -5.06 -22.65 -7.59
C GLN A 453 -5.29 -24.15 -7.44
N LEU A 454 -4.23 -24.94 -7.66
CA LEU A 454 -4.24 -26.37 -7.44
C LEU A 454 -4.49 -26.73 -5.96
N LEU A 455 -3.84 -26.01 -5.04
CA LEU A 455 -4.04 -26.19 -3.59
C LEU A 455 -5.49 -25.94 -3.19
N GLU A 456 -6.12 -24.86 -3.68
CA GLU A 456 -7.53 -24.54 -3.39
C GLU A 456 -8.47 -25.65 -3.87
N VAL A 457 -8.20 -26.21 -5.06
CA VAL A 457 -8.98 -27.36 -5.58
C VAL A 457 -8.78 -28.62 -4.74
N MET A 458 -7.55 -28.91 -4.30
CA MET A 458 -7.26 -30.05 -3.41
C MET A 458 -7.92 -29.90 -2.03
N GLN A 459 -8.01 -28.68 -1.51
CA GLN A 459 -8.74 -28.39 -0.27
C GLN A 459 -10.24 -28.58 -0.47
N MET A 460 -10.78 -28.13 -1.62
CA MET A 460 -12.16 -28.36 -2.01
C MET A 460 -12.49 -29.85 -2.13
N GLU A 461 -11.64 -30.64 -2.79
CA GLU A 461 -11.76 -32.11 -2.89
C GLU A 461 -11.94 -32.74 -1.51
N LYS A 462 -11.08 -32.36 -0.54
CA LYS A 462 -11.15 -32.86 0.84
C LYS A 462 -12.43 -32.41 1.55
N ARG A 463 -12.82 -31.14 1.44
CA ARG A 463 -14.03 -30.60 2.09
C ARG A 463 -15.31 -31.27 1.59
N GLN A 464 -15.39 -31.58 0.29
CA GLN A 464 -16.55 -32.23 -0.32
C GLN A 464 -16.53 -33.76 -0.17
N GLY A 465 -15.48 -34.34 0.44
CA GLY A 465 -15.33 -35.79 0.58
C GLY A 465 -15.16 -36.52 -0.76
N GLN A 466 -14.83 -35.82 -1.84
CA GLN A 466 -14.67 -36.37 -3.18
C GLN A 466 -13.27 -36.95 -3.38
N ASN A 467 -13.12 -37.84 -4.38
CA ASN A 467 -11.83 -38.39 -4.82
C ASN A 467 -11.73 -38.21 -6.34
N TRP A 468 -11.10 -37.12 -6.79
CA TRP A 468 -10.94 -36.81 -8.21
C TRP A 468 -9.64 -37.41 -8.76
N THR A 469 -9.47 -37.45 -10.07
CA THR A 469 -8.18 -37.85 -10.66
C THR A 469 -7.21 -36.67 -10.66
N ASP A 470 -5.90 -36.94 -10.81
CA ASP A 470 -4.87 -35.89 -10.91
C ASP A 470 -5.20 -34.90 -12.03
N GLU A 471 -5.63 -35.41 -13.19
CA GLU A 471 -6.05 -34.65 -14.37
C GLU A 471 -7.30 -33.79 -14.08
N GLN A 472 -8.31 -34.34 -13.41
CA GLN A 472 -9.51 -33.58 -13.05
C GLN A 472 -9.20 -32.40 -12.14
N ILE A 473 -8.24 -32.55 -11.22
CA ILE A 473 -7.82 -31.46 -10.33
C ILE A 473 -7.10 -30.36 -11.11
N GLU A 474 -6.20 -30.74 -12.03
CA GLU A 474 -5.47 -29.78 -12.87
C GLU A 474 -6.42 -29.01 -13.80
N HIS A 475 -7.33 -29.71 -14.48
CA HIS A 475 -8.33 -29.07 -15.35
C HIS A 475 -9.27 -28.17 -14.55
N LEU A 476 -9.68 -28.59 -13.36
CA LEU A 476 -10.55 -27.78 -12.50
C LEU A 476 -9.84 -26.53 -11.99
N ALA A 477 -8.54 -26.61 -11.67
CA ALA A 477 -7.74 -25.45 -11.28
C ALA A 477 -7.67 -24.40 -12.42
N GLU A 478 -7.59 -24.83 -13.68
CA GLU A 478 -7.64 -23.90 -14.83
C GLU A 478 -8.98 -23.18 -14.99
N THR A 479 -10.09 -23.81 -14.57
CA THR A 479 -11.42 -23.18 -14.66
C THR A 479 -11.66 -22.08 -13.64
N ASN A 480 -10.94 -22.08 -12.51
CA ASN A 480 -11.15 -21.20 -11.36
C ASN A 480 -12.61 -21.18 -10.83
N LEU A 481 -13.31 -22.31 -10.95
CA LEU A 481 -14.67 -22.45 -10.44
C LEU A 481 -14.66 -22.58 -8.92
N SER A 482 -15.60 -21.87 -8.27
CA SER A 482 -15.78 -21.98 -6.81
C SER A 482 -16.37 -23.33 -6.41
N GLY A 483 -16.15 -23.73 -5.15
CA GLY A 483 -16.72 -24.96 -4.62
C GLY A 483 -18.24 -25.04 -4.68
N VAL A 484 -18.93 -23.90 -4.58
CA VAL A 484 -20.39 -23.83 -4.72
C VAL A 484 -20.82 -24.13 -6.15
N GLN A 485 -20.14 -23.57 -7.15
CA GLN A 485 -20.43 -23.83 -8.56
C GLN A 485 -20.17 -25.29 -8.94
N VAL A 486 -19.06 -25.86 -8.45
CA VAL A 486 -18.72 -27.27 -8.67
C VAL A 486 -19.73 -28.19 -7.99
N GLU A 487 -20.08 -27.93 -6.73
CA GLU A 487 -21.07 -28.74 -6.00
C GLU A 487 -22.44 -28.67 -6.68
N MET A 488 -22.89 -27.47 -7.07
CA MET A 488 -24.15 -27.30 -7.79
C MET A 488 -24.18 -28.09 -9.09
N ALA A 489 -23.13 -27.99 -9.92
CA ALA A 489 -23.06 -28.73 -11.17
C ALA A 489 -22.99 -30.25 -10.93
N THR A 490 -22.22 -30.69 -9.94
CA THR A 490 -22.01 -32.12 -9.65
C THR A 490 -23.23 -32.83 -9.04
N ARG A 491 -24.25 -32.09 -8.58
CA ARG A 491 -25.57 -32.65 -8.25
C ARG A 491 -26.32 -33.22 -9.46
N TYR A 492 -26.04 -32.72 -10.67
CA TYR A 492 -26.78 -33.07 -11.89
C TYR A 492 -25.91 -33.74 -12.97
N MET A 493 -24.59 -33.72 -12.86
CA MET A 493 -23.66 -34.38 -13.78
C MET A 493 -22.36 -34.80 -13.07
N THR A 494 -21.57 -35.68 -13.67
CA THR A 494 -20.24 -36.00 -13.12
C THR A 494 -19.25 -34.87 -13.36
N LEU A 495 -18.19 -34.75 -12.55
CA LEU A 495 -17.14 -33.74 -12.76
C LEU A 495 -16.53 -33.85 -14.17
N GLN A 496 -16.28 -35.07 -14.66
CA GLN A 496 -15.77 -35.25 -16.03
C GLN A 496 -16.72 -34.69 -17.09
N LYS A 497 -18.04 -34.87 -16.92
CA LYS A 497 -19.02 -34.30 -17.86
C LYS A 497 -19.03 -32.78 -17.82
N LEU A 498 -18.84 -32.18 -16.65
CA LEU A 498 -18.72 -30.73 -16.50
C LEU A 498 -17.49 -30.22 -17.27
N LEU A 499 -16.31 -30.80 -17.01
CA LEU A 499 -15.06 -30.41 -17.66
C LEU A 499 -15.11 -30.58 -19.18
N ASN A 500 -15.56 -31.74 -19.67
CA ASN A 500 -15.68 -32.00 -21.11
C ASN A 500 -16.64 -31.01 -21.81
N ARG A 501 -17.68 -30.54 -21.12
CA ARG A 501 -18.60 -29.53 -21.68
C ARG A 501 -17.95 -28.15 -21.73
N ILE A 502 -17.23 -27.76 -20.69
CA ILE A 502 -16.49 -26.50 -20.67
C ILE A 502 -15.45 -26.49 -21.80
N GLU A 503 -14.67 -27.55 -21.94
CA GLU A 503 -13.70 -27.73 -23.02
C GLU A 503 -14.36 -27.60 -24.41
N LYS A 504 -15.48 -28.29 -24.61
CA LYS A 504 -16.24 -28.25 -25.86
C LYS A 504 -16.76 -26.85 -26.19
N TYR A 505 -17.27 -26.11 -25.20
CA TYR A 505 -17.75 -24.75 -25.41
C TYR A 505 -16.61 -23.74 -25.59
N ALA A 506 -15.47 -23.97 -24.94
CA ALA A 506 -14.29 -23.11 -25.05
C ALA A 506 -13.58 -23.29 -26.40
N GLY A 507 -13.72 -24.47 -27.01
CA GLY A 507 -13.07 -24.83 -28.27
C GLY A 507 -11.55 -25.00 -28.14
N CYS A 508 -11.07 -25.30 -26.93
CA CYS A 508 -9.65 -25.55 -26.66
C CYS A 508 -9.47 -26.55 -25.52
N GLU A 509 -8.41 -27.35 -25.60
CA GLU A 509 -8.03 -28.35 -24.60
C GLU A 509 -7.43 -27.70 -23.35
N TYR A 510 -7.55 -28.39 -22.22
CA TYR A 510 -6.86 -28.05 -20.97
C TYR A 510 -5.35 -28.31 -21.06
N GLY A 511 -4.55 -27.73 -20.16
CA GLY A 511 -3.12 -28.04 -20.04
C GLY A 511 -2.24 -27.53 -21.18
N THR A 512 -2.74 -26.59 -22.00
CA THR A 512 -2.02 -26.08 -23.19
C THR A 512 -0.91 -25.07 -22.87
N GLU A 513 -0.74 -24.68 -21.61
CA GLU A 513 0.20 -23.64 -21.13
C GLU A 513 0.06 -22.28 -21.83
N CYS A 514 -1.00 -22.10 -22.63
CA CYS A 514 -1.28 -20.90 -23.40
C CYS A 514 -2.24 -19.99 -22.63
N GLY A 515 -1.78 -18.81 -22.21
CA GLY A 515 -2.59 -17.88 -21.41
C GLY A 515 -3.95 -17.51 -22.04
N SER A 516 -4.03 -17.40 -23.37
CA SER A 516 -5.29 -17.11 -24.07
C SER A 516 -6.25 -18.30 -24.12
N ALA A 517 -5.74 -19.54 -24.10
CA ALA A 517 -6.57 -20.75 -23.99
C ALA A 517 -7.12 -20.89 -22.57
N SER A 518 -6.27 -20.75 -21.55
CA SER A 518 -6.72 -20.80 -20.14
C SER A 518 -7.74 -19.71 -19.81
N GLU A 519 -7.58 -18.50 -20.34
CA GLU A 519 -8.56 -17.42 -20.13
C GLU A 519 -9.90 -17.70 -20.82
N ARG A 520 -9.89 -18.32 -22.02
CA ARG A 520 -11.13 -18.78 -22.68
C ARG A 520 -11.83 -19.86 -21.88
N ILE A 521 -11.08 -20.83 -21.35
CA ILE A 521 -11.60 -21.89 -20.48
C ILE A 521 -12.27 -21.29 -19.24
N ARG A 522 -11.59 -20.36 -18.53
CA ARG A 522 -12.14 -19.70 -17.34
C ARG A 522 -13.43 -18.93 -17.63
N ASN A 523 -13.42 -18.13 -18.69
CA ASN A 523 -14.60 -17.35 -19.09
C ASN A 523 -15.77 -18.27 -19.48
N THR A 524 -15.48 -19.35 -20.21
CA THR A 524 -16.49 -20.34 -20.61
C THR A 524 -17.04 -21.09 -19.39
N ALA A 525 -16.18 -21.52 -18.46
CA ALA A 525 -16.58 -22.20 -17.23
C ALA A 525 -17.52 -21.34 -16.39
N THR A 526 -17.18 -20.06 -16.23
CA THR A 526 -18.02 -19.08 -15.52
C THR A 526 -19.37 -18.93 -16.21
N THR A 527 -19.39 -18.64 -17.52
CA THR A 527 -20.65 -18.47 -18.28
C THR A 527 -21.51 -19.74 -18.26
N TYR A 528 -20.90 -20.92 -18.31
CA TYR A 528 -21.62 -22.19 -18.27
C TYR A 528 -22.26 -22.44 -16.91
N THR A 529 -21.51 -22.24 -15.83
CA THR A 529 -22.04 -22.42 -14.47
C THR A 529 -23.07 -21.36 -14.09
N ASP A 530 -22.92 -20.12 -14.57
CA ASP A 530 -23.94 -19.06 -14.45
C ASP A 530 -25.23 -19.48 -15.15
N TYR A 531 -25.14 -19.96 -16.40
CA TYR A 531 -26.29 -20.47 -17.16
C TYR A 531 -27.03 -21.60 -16.40
N LEU A 532 -26.29 -22.57 -15.83
CA LEU A 532 -26.89 -23.65 -15.03
C LEU A 532 -27.59 -23.10 -13.78
N SER A 533 -26.96 -22.15 -13.09
CA SER A 533 -27.53 -21.49 -11.90
C SER A 533 -28.84 -20.79 -12.23
N MET A 534 -28.88 -20.05 -13.35
CA MET A 534 -30.07 -19.34 -13.80
C MET A 534 -31.21 -20.29 -14.18
N ARG A 535 -30.88 -21.42 -14.83
CA ARG A 535 -31.87 -22.46 -15.14
C ARG A 535 -32.52 -23.03 -13.87
N LEU A 536 -31.71 -23.33 -12.85
CA LEU A 536 -32.24 -23.80 -11.57
C LEU A 536 -33.14 -22.77 -10.90
N ASN A 537 -32.73 -21.50 -10.90
CA ASN A 537 -33.51 -20.41 -10.28
C ASN A 537 -34.86 -20.19 -10.98
N LEU A 538 -34.93 -20.44 -12.29
CA LEU A 538 -36.18 -20.41 -13.07
C LEU A 538 -37.01 -21.69 -12.95
N GLY A 539 -36.61 -22.64 -12.10
CA GLY A 539 -37.34 -23.89 -11.84
C GLY A 539 -37.19 -24.97 -12.91
N TYR A 540 -36.22 -24.83 -13.83
CA TYR A 540 -35.96 -25.88 -14.81
C TYR A 540 -35.25 -27.08 -14.16
N ASP A 541 -35.71 -28.29 -14.49
CA ASP A 541 -35.08 -29.52 -14.03
C ASP A 541 -33.78 -29.81 -14.79
N LEU A 542 -32.65 -29.59 -14.14
CA LEU A 542 -31.34 -29.87 -14.70
C LEU A 542 -31.04 -31.36 -14.87
N ASN A 543 -31.89 -32.32 -14.47
CA ASN A 543 -31.71 -33.71 -14.87
C ASN A 543 -31.95 -33.93 -16.38
N ASN A 544 -32.65 -33.01 -17.03
CA ASN A 544 -32.84 -33.05 -18.47
C ASN A 544 -31.59 -32.56 -19.21
N THR A 545 -30.96 -33.45 -19.99
CA THR A 545 -29.73 -33.17 -20.74
C THR A 545 -29.87 -32.01 -21.73
N VAL A 546 -31.07 -31.74 -22.24
CA VAL A 546 -31.34 -30.60 -23.14
C VAL A 546 -31.12 -29.27 -22.42
N TYR A 547 -31.51 -29.18 -21.15
CA TYR A 547 -31.31 -27.97 -20.36
C TYR A 547 -29.88 -27.87 -19.85
N GLN A 548 -29.22 -29.00 -19.59
CA GLN A 548 -27.81 -29.01 -19.21
C GLN A 548 -26.87 -28.57 -20.35
N GLN A 549 -27.21 -28.86 -21.62
CA GLN A 549 -26.31 -28.66 -22.76
C GLN A 549 -27.01 -27.90 -23.90
N PRO A 550 -27.10 -26.56 -23.82
CA PRO A 550 -27.59 -25.76 -24.95
C PRO A 550 -26.68 -25.90 -26.18
N ARG A 551 -27.25 -25.81 -27.39
CA ARG A 551 -26.46 -25.84 -28.64
C ARG A 551 -25.49 -24.67 -28.73
N ASP A 552 -25.96 -23.48 -28.37
CA ASP A 552 -25.18 -22.26 -28.27
C ASP A 552 -25.28 -21.75 -26.83
N LEU A 553 -24.16 -21.82 -26.11
CA LEU A 553 -24.10 -21.39 -24.72
C LEU A 553 -24.29 -19.88 -24.57
N GLY A 554 -23.71 -19.08 -25.48
CA GLY A 554 -23.82 -17.64 -25.45
C GLY A 554 -25.26 -17.19 -25.65
N ALA A 555 -25.91 -17.68 -26.72
CA ALA A 555 -27.30 -17.34 -27.01
C ALA A 555 -28.26 -17.82 -25.90
N ALA A 556 -28.03 -19.02 -25.36
CA ALA A 556 -28.86 -19.55 -24.27
C ALA A 556 -28.67 -18.77 -22.97
N HIS A 557 -27.44 -18.43 -22.61
CA HIS A 557 -27.14 -17.57 -21.45
C HIS A 557 -27.83 -16.20 -21.60
N THR A 558 -27.67 -15.54 -22.76
CA THR A 558 -28.33 -14.27 -23.08
C THR A 558 -29.85 -14.37 -22.94
N LYS A 559 -30.47 -15.44 -23.47
CA LYS A 559 -31.90 -15.68 -23.32
C LYS A 559 -32.34 -15.82 -21.86
N MET A 560 -31.55 -16.49 -21.02
CA MET A 560 -31.86 -16.62 -19.59
C MET A 560 -31.71 -15.30 -18.83
N VAL A 561 -30.75 -14.44 -19.22
CA VAL A 561 -30.58 -13.10 -18.63
C VAL A 561 -31.81 -12.23 -18.90
N LEU A 562 -32.42 -12.39 -20.07
CA LEU A 562 -33.65 -11.71 -20.46
C LEU A 562 -34.90 -12.27 -19.77
N GLU A 563 -34.95 -13.58 -19.50
CA GLU A 563 -36.09 -14.24 -18.84
C GLU A 563 -36.10 -14.05 -17.32
N THR A 564 -34.93 -14.04 -16.68
CA THR A 564 -34.80 -13.78 -15.24
C THR A 564 -35.17 -12.32 -14.96
N ASN A 565 -36.26 -12.07 -14.23
CA ASN A 565 -36.73 -10.74 -13.81
C ASN A 565 -37.39 -9.87 -14.89
N LYS A 566 -38.19 -10.44 -15.80
CA LYS A 566 -38.95 -9.67 -16.80
C LYS A 566 -39.82 -8.56 -16.17
N GLU A 567 -40.50 -8.83 -15.06
CA GLU A 567 -41.38 -7.83 -14.41
C GLU A 567 -40.63 -6.70 -13.69
N GLU A 568 -39.54 -6.99 -12.98
CA GLU A 568 -38.70 -5.96 -12.36
C GLU A 568 -37.93 -5.16 -13.41
N MET A 569 -37.49 -5.82 -14.48
CA MET A 569 -36.84 -5.19 -15.62
C MET A 569 -37.81 -4.27 -16.34
N ASP A 570 -39.04 -4.69 -16.61
CA ASP A 570 -40.06 -3.85 -17.24
C ASP A 570 -40.37 -2.62 -16.38
N LYS A 571 -40.39 -2.76 -15.04
CA LYS A 571 -40.52 -1.62 -14.12
C LYS A 571 -39.29 -0.70 -14.18
N HIS A 572 -38.08 -1.25 -14.15
CA HIS A 572 -36.84 -0.48 -14.19
C HIS A 572 -36.64 0.24 -15.54
N LEU A 573 -36.98 -0.40 -16.66
CA LEU A 573 -36.94 0.21 -17.99
C LEU A 573 -37.95 1.35 -18.09
N LYS A 574 -39.18 1.18 -17.58
CA LYS A 574 -40.17 2.28 -17.49
C LYS A 574 -39.67 3.44 -16.65
N GLN A 575 -39.11 3.18 -15.47
CA GLN A 575 -38.54 4.22 -14.60
C GLN A 575 -37.36 4.95 -15.26
N ALA A 576 -36.47 4.23 -15.95
CA ALA A 576 -35.35 4.83 -16.66
C ALA A 576 -35.83 5.71 -17.83
N ALA A 577 -36.85 5.29 -18.57
CA ALA A 577 -37.47 6.06 -19.64
C ALA A 577 -38.12 7.36 -19.13
N GLU A 578 -38.84 7.29 -18.00
CA GLU A 578 -39.48 8.44 -17.35
C GLU A 578 -38.45 9.43 -16.78
N LYS A 579 -37.36 8.92 -16.20
CA LYS A 579 -36.31 9.73 -15.55
C LYS A 579 -35.34 10.37 -16.55
N TYR A 580 -35.12 9.77 -17.72
CA TYR A 580 -34.16 10.21 -18.72
C TYR A 580 -34.77 10.35 -20.13
N PRO A 581 -35.80 11.19 -20.31
CA PRO A 581 -36.52 11.33 -21.58
C PRO A 581 -35.67 11.98 -22.69
N GLU A 582 -34.68 12.80 -22.33
CA GLU A 582 -33.88 13.56 -23.30
C GLU A 582 -32.95 12.68 -24.13
N ILE A 583 -32.65 11.46 -23.66
CA ILE A 583 -31.87 10.48 -24.45
C ILE A 583 -32.61 10.15 -25.75
N ARG A 584 -33.93 9.97 -25.68
CA ARG A 584 -34.75 9.66 -26.86
C ARG A 584 -34.99 10.88 -27.73
N SER A 585 -35.21 12.07 -27.13
CA SER A 585 -35.45 13.31 -27.87
C SER A 585 -34.23 13.74 -28.70
N THR A 586 -33.02 13.59 -28.14
CA THR A 586 -31.76 14.03 -28.76
C THR A 586 -31.16 13.03 -29.74
N TYR A 587 -31.64 11.78 -29.76
CA TYR A 587 -31.12 10.71 -30.62
C TYR A 587 -30.94 11.13 -32.08
N ARG A 588 -31.93 11.82 -32.67
CA ARG A 588 -31.88 12.21 -34.09
C ARG A 588 -30.72 13.19 -34.38
N SER A 589 -30.49 14.14 -33.48
CA SER A 589 -29.38 15.10 -33.58
C SER A 589 -28.03 14.40 -33.40
N LEU A 590 -27.92 13.52 -32.40
CA LEU A 590 -26.71 12.76 -32.14
C LEU A 590 -26.39 11.78 -33.25
N ARG A 591 -27.41 11.15 -33.86
CA ARG A 591 -27.24 10.23 -34.98
C ARG A 591 -26.62 10.94 -36.17
N ASN A 592 -27.09 12.14 -36.50
CA ASN A 592 -26.50 12.93 -37.59
C ASN A 592 -25.02 13.29 -37.35
N LYS A 593 -24.58 13.31 -36.10
CA LYS A 593 -23.20 13.69 -35.72
C LYS A 593 -22.26 12.49 -35.58
N TYR A 594 -22.73 11.39 -35.01
CA TYR A 594 -21.86 10.28 -34.59
C TYR A 594 -22.07 8.98 -35.39
N PHE A 595 -23.09 8.91 -36.24
CA PHE A 595 -23.33 7.71 -37.05
C PHE A 595 -22.23 7.53 -38.09
N TYR A 596 -21.71 6.31 -38.18
CA TYR A 596 -20.77 5.90 -39.21
C TYR A 596 -20.91 4.40 -39.48
N GLU A 597 -20.71 4.02 -40.73
CA GLU A 597 -20.77 2.65 -41.20
C GLU A 597 -19.67 2.41 -42.24
N ASP A 598 -19.04 1.24 -42.17
CA ASP A 598 -18.18 0.72 -43.22
C ASP A 598 -18.59 -0.71 -43.62
N ASP A 599 -17.70 -1.44 -44.29
CA ASP A 599 -17.97 -2.81 -44.75
C ASP A 599 -18.14 -3.81 -43.60
N SER A 600 -17.61 -3.52 -42.41
CA SER A 600 -17.52 -4.46 -41.28
C SER A 600 -18.35 -4.04 -40.07
N TYR A 601 -18.42 -2.73 -39.78
CA TYR A 601 -18.95 -2.20 -38.52
C TYR A 601 -19.89 -1.02 -38.71
N ILE A 602 -20.81 -0.89 -37.74
CA ILE A 602 -21.71 0.26 -37.59
C ILE A 602 -21.51 0.82 -36.20
N ILE A 603 -21.33 2.14 -36.08
CA ILE A 603 -21.34 2.86 -34.81
C ILE A 603 -22.45 3.90 -34.81
N ARG A 604 -23.24 3.94 -33.74
CA ARG A 604 -24.36 4.87 -33.59
C ARG A 604 -24.60 5.24 -32.13
N PRO A 605 -25.21 6.39 -31.81
CA PRO A 605 -25.66 6.65 -30.45
C PRO A 605 -26.76 5.68 -30.01
N ALA A 606 -26.89 5.52 -28.69
CA ALA A 606 -28.04 4.88 -28.07
C ALA A 606 -29.33 5.65 -28.39
N ARG A 607 -30.39 4.92 -28.73
CA ARG A 607 -31.72 5.43 -29.10
C ARG A 607 -32.54 5.84 -27.89
N SER A 608 -32.25 5.28 -26.73
CA SER A 608 -33.08 5.44 -25.54
C SER A 608 -32.37 5.01 -24.24
N ALA A 609 -32.92 5.42 -23.10
CA ALA A 609 -32.44 5.00 -21.79
C ALA A 609 -32.59 3.47 -21.62
N GLU A 610 -33.67 2.91 -22.14
CA GLU A 610 -33.95 1.48 -22.11
C GLU A 610 -32.87 0.69 -22.86
N GLU A 611 -32.43 1.17 -24.01
CA GLU A 611 -31.36 0.51 -24.79
C GLU A 611 -30.04 0.48 -24.03
N ILE A 612 -29.68 1.56 -23.32
CA ILE A 612 -28.43 1.63 -22.52
C ILE A 612 -28.49 0.65 -21.33
N VAL A 613 -29.63 0.57 -20.66
CA VAL A 613 -29.85 -0.36 -19.54
C VAL A 613 -29.78 -1.81 -20.03
N MET A 614 -30.43 -2.12 -21.15
CA MET A 614 -30.40 -3.46 -21.76
C MET A 614 -29.00 -3.83 -22.22
N GLU A 615 -28.28 -2.89 -22.83
CA GLU A 615 -26.90 -3.09 -23.29
C GLU A 615 -25.96 -3.48 -22.14
N GLY A 616 -25.96 -2.70 -21.06
CA GLY A 616 -25.10 -2.97 -19.90
C GLY A 616 -25.42 -4.29 -19.22
N ARG A 617 -26.70 -4.69 -19.24
CA ARG A 617 -27.13 -5.98 -18.73
C ARG A 617 -26.68 -7.14 -19.63
N LEU A 618 -26.82 -7.01 -20.94
CA LEU A 618 -26.44 -8.03 -21.92
C LEU A 618 -24.92 -8.22 -22.01
N LEU A 619 -24.15 -7.14 -21.87
CA LEU A 619 -22.70 -7.17 -21.88
C LEU A 619 -22.09 -7.28 -20.47
N HIS A 620 -22.90 -7.46 -19.42
CA HIS A 620 -22.44 -7.61 -18.04
C HIS A 620 -21.46 -6.53 -17.56
N HIS A 621 -21.68 -5.27 -17.95
CA HIS A 621 -20.86 -4.15 -17.51
C HIS A 621 -21.68 -2.91 -17.15
N CYS A 622 -21.07 -2.02 -16.36
CA CYS A 622 -21.77 -0.98 -15.60
C CYS A 622 -22.31 0.22 -16.41
N VAL A 623 -22.43 0.12 -17.74
CA VAL A 623 -22.89 1.24 -18.60
C VAL A 623 -24.36 1.59 -18.36
N GLY A 624 -25.15 0.64 -17.86
CA GLY A 624 -26.58 0.81 -17.53
C GLY A 624 -26.85 1.58 -16.22
N GLY A 625 -25.82 2.03 -15.51
CA GLY A 625 -25.98 2.75 -14.23
C GLY A 625 -26.49 4.19 -14.39
N ASP A 626 -27.18 4.68 -13.35
CA ASP A 626 -27.76 6.05 -13.26
C ASP A 626 -26.76 7.17 -13.61
N THR A 627 -25.48 6.99 -13.29
CA THR A 627 -24.42 7.96 -13.60
C THR A 627 -24.20 8.16 -15.09
N TYR A 628 -24.20 7.08 -15.88
CA TYR A 628 -24.00 7.12 -17.32
C TYR A 628 -25.26 7.63 -18.03
N LEU A 629 -26.43 7.16 -17.60
CA LEU A 629 -27.72 7.66 -18.08
C LEU A 629 -27.88 9.17 -17.84
N SER A 630 -27.53 9.66 -16.64
CA SER A 630 -27.57 11.09 -16.31
C SER A 630 -26.62 11.91 -17.17
N LYS A 631 -25.39 11.44 -17.40
CA LYS A 631 -24.42 12.14 -18.26
C LYS A 631 -24.85 12.19 -19.73
N HIS A 632 -25.44 11.11 -20.25
CA HIS A 632 -26.01 11.04 -21.59
C HIS A 632 -27.20 12.00 -21.72
N ASN A 633 -28.15 11.93 -20.78
CA ASN A 633 -29.34 12.78 -20.75
C ASN A 633 -29.01 14.28 -20.64
N THR A 634 -27.95 14.63 -19.90
CA THR A 634 -27.51 16.02 -19.73
C THR A 634 -26.49 16.49 -20.78
N GLY A 635 -26.13 15.65 -21.75
CA GLY A 635 -25.20 15.99 -22.83
C GLY A 635 -23.76 16.24 -22.37
N LYS A 636 -23.32 15.62 -21.27
CA LYS A 636 -21.92 15.68 -20.79
C LYS A 636 -21.03 14.68 -21.53
N THR A 637 -21.51 13.45 -21.67
CA THR A 637 -20.87 12.37 -22.43
C THR A 637 -21.96 11.59 -23.15
N TYR A 638 -21.66 10.98 -24.30
CA TYR A 638 -22.61 10.16 -25.05
C TYR A 638 -22.14 8.72 -25.11
N ILE A 639 -23.11 7.81 -25.13
CA ILE A 639 -22.89 6.36 -25.21
C ILE A 639 -23.24 5.94 -26.64
N LEU A 640 -22.26 5.36 -27.33
CA LEU A 640 -22.38 4.85 -28.67
C LEU A 640 -22.32 3.32 -28.64
N MET A 641 -23.12 2.70 -29.50
CA MET A 641 -23.22 1.27 -29.72
C MET A 641 -22.47 0.95 -30.99
N LEU A 642 -21.39 0.17 -30.87
CA LEU A 642 -20.64 -0.38 -31.99
C LEU A 642 -21.07 -1.83 -32.21
N ARG A 643 -21.32 -2.16 -33.48
CA ARG A 643 -21.98 -3.38 -33.94
C ARG A 643 -21.30 -3.94 -35.17
N HIS A 644 -21.39 -5.25 -35.38
CA HIS A 644 -21.10 -5.85 -36.67
C HIS A 644 -22.21 -5.50 -37.66
N LYS A 645 -21.86 -5.17 -38.91
CA LYS A 645 -22.82 -4.82 -39.96
C LYS A 645 -23.76 -5.98 -40.32
N THR A 646 -23.27 -7.21 -40.25
CA THR A 646 -24.07 -8.43 -40.52
C THR A 646 -25.08 -8.74 -39.42
N GLU A 647 -24.88 -8.22 -38.20
CA GLU A 647 -25.71 -8.49 -37.02
C GLU A 647 -25.92 -7.21 -36.18
N PRO A 648 -26.62 -6.19 -36.72
CA PRO A 648 -26.70 -4.86 -36.12
C PRO A 648 -27.48 -4.81 -34.79
N ASP A 649 -28.27 -5.85 -34.51
CA ASP A 649 -29.10 -5.96 -33.30
C ASP A 649 -28.40 -6.71 -32.15
N VAL A 650 -27.20 -7.28 -32.39
CA VAL A 650 -26.45 -8.03 -31.36
C VAL A 650 -25.43 -7.12 -30.65
N PRO A 651 -25.47 -7.01 -29.30
CA PRO A 651 -24.47 -6.25 -28.54
C PRO A 651 -23.04 -6.69 -28.78
N TYR A 652 -22.14 -5.73 -29.03
CA TYR A 652 -20.71 -6.02 -29.27
C TYR A 652 -19.80 -5.13 -28.41
N ILE A 653 -19.75 -3.82 -28.68
CA ILE A 653 -18.95 -2.86 -27.90
C ILE A 653 -19.77 -1.61 -27.58
N THR A 654 -19.61 -1.09 -26.37
CA THR A 654 -20.07 0.24 -25.96
C THR A 654 -18.90 1.22 -25.92
N VAL A 655 -19.13 2.45 -26.40
CA VAL A 655 -18.12 3.51 -26.46
C VAL A 655 -18.67 4.76 -25.78
N GLU A 656 -17.97 5.28 -24.78
CA GLU A 656 -18.28 6.57 -24.16
C GLU A 656 -17.43 7.68 -24.79
N ILE A 657 -18.09 8.70 -25.33
CA ILE A 657 -17.45 9.86 -25.96
C ILE A 657 -17.78 11.16 -25.22
N ASP A 658 -16.79 12.04 -25.10
CA ASP A 658 -16.96 13.38 -24.52
C ASP A 658 -17.76 14.29 -25.49
N ALA A 659 -18.78 14.97 -24.96
CA ALA A 659 -19.67 15.80 -25.77
C ALA A 659 -19.03 17.13 -26.23
N ARG A 660 -18.08 17.68 -25.46
CA ARG A 660 -17.46 18.99 -25.68
C ARG A 660 -16.19 18.89 -26.53
N ASN A 661 -15.35 17.90 -26.25
CA ASN A 661 -14.14 17.65 -27.01
C ASN A 661 -14.16 16.19 -27.49
N PRO A 662 -14.47 15.90 -28.76
CA PRO A 662 -14.68 14.54 -29.26
C PRO A 662 -13.43 13.69 -29.03
N ARG A 663 -13.42 12.98 -27.91
CA ARG A 663 -12.43 12.00 -27.49
C ARG A 663 -13.15 10.83 -26.88
N ILE A 664 -12.68 9.64 -27.19
CA ILE A 664 -13.17 8.42 -26.56
C ILE A 664 -12.63 8.43 -25.12
N ILE A 665 -13.55 8.40 -24.15
CA ILE A 665 -13.23 8.33 -22.73
C ILE A 665 -12.89 6.89 -22.37
N GLN A 666 -13.73 5.96 -22.83
CA GLN A 666 -13.58 4.52 -22.59
C GLN A 666 -14.44 3.73 -23.56
N TRP A 667 -14.10 2.45 -23.76
CA TRP A 667 -14.90 1.49 -24.51
C TRP A 667 -14.74 0.10 -23.92
N TYR A 668 -15.83 -0.66 -23.88
CA TYR A 668 -15.87 -2.01 -23.32
C TYR A 668 -16.86 -2.89 -24.09
N GLY A 669 -16.50 -4.16 -24.25
CA GLY A 669 -17.41 -5.24 -24.63
C GLY A 669 -17.79 -6.07 -23.40
N ASN A 670 -18.16 -7.33 -23.63
CA ASN A 670 -18.66 -8.23 -22.58
C ASN A 670 -17.74 -8.31 -21.34
N LYS A 671 -18.33 -8.23 -20.13
CA LYS A 671 -17.66 -8.27 -18.81
C LYS A 671 -16.50 -7.28 -18.65
N ASP A 672 -16.69 -6.03 -19.11
CA ASP A 672 -15.64 -4.98 -19.14
C ASP A 672 -14.40 -5.37 -19.98
N GLY A 673 -14.53 -6.39 -20.84
CA GLY A 673 -13.47 -6.87 -21.72
C GLY A 673 -13.23 -5.95 -22.92
N LYS A 674 -12.07 -6.10 -23.55
CA LYS A 674 -11.72 -5.41 -24.81
C LYS A 674 -11.45 -6.44 -25.90
N PRO A 675 -12.49 -6.89 -26.64
CA PRO A 675 -12.30 -7.86 -27.73
C PRO A 675 -11.41 -7.23 -28.81
N ASP A 676 -10.49 -8.04 -29.34
CA ASP A 676 -9.56 -7.67 -30.41
C ASP A 676 -8.96 -6.25 -30.24
N LYS A 677 -8.39 -6.03 -29.04
CA LYS A 677 -8.05 -4.70 -28.51
C LYS A 677 -7.25 -3.83 -29.47
N GLU A 678 -6.29 -4.40 -30.18
CA GLU A 678 -5.41 -3.65 -31.09
C GLU A 678 -6.16 -3.19 -32.33
N ASN A 679 -6.90 -4.08 -32.99
CA ASN A 679 -7.68 -3.75 -34.18
C ASN A 679 -8.85 -2.81 -33.87
N MET A 680 -9.56 -3.06 -32.76
CA MET A 680 -10.68 -2.21 -32.35
C MET A 680 -10.24 -0.82 -31.91
N GLN A 681 -9.09 -0.71 -31.24
CA GLN A 681 -8.51 0.60 -30.92
C GLN A 681 -8.13 1.35 -32.21
N ALA A 682 -7.48 0.69 -33.17
CA ALA A 682 -7.13 1.30 -34.45
C ALA A 682 -8.37 1.76 -35.24
N TRP A 683 -9.43 0.95 -35.27
CA TRP A 683 -10.70 1.28 -35.92
C TRP A 683 -11.36 2.50 -35.27
N LEU A 684 -11.45 2.51 -33.93
CA LEU A 684 -12.02 3.61 -33.16
C LEU A 684 -11.22 4.91 -33.30
N ASP A 685 -9.89 4.83 -33.38
CA ASP A 685 -9.02 5.98 -33.62
C ASP A 685 -9.22 6.56 -35.03
N ALA A 686 -9.39 5.68 -36.04
CA ALA A 686 -9.70 6.10 -37.40
C ALA A 686 -11.07 6.77 -37.51
N TRP A 687 -12.11 6.20 -36.87
CA TRP A 687 -13.43 6.81 -36.77
C TRP A 687 -13.38 8.16 -36.05
N LEU A 688 -12.66 8.26 -34.93
CA LEU A 688 -12.50 9.51 -34.17
C LEU A 688 -11.78 10.59 -34.99
N MET A 689 -10.80 10.20 -35.81
CA MET A 689 -10.12 11.10 -36.73
C MET A 689 -11.08 11.64 -37.78
N LYS A 690 -11.90 10.77 -38.40
CA LYS A 690 -12.95 11.18 -39.38
C LYS A 690 -13.98 12.13 -38.76
N LEU A 691 -14.38 11.86 -37.51
CA LEU A 691 -15.28 12.73 -36.74
C LEU A 691 -14.68 14.13 -36.50
N LYS A 692 -13.38 14.23 -36.21
CA LYS A 692 -12.68 15.50 -35.98
C LYS A 692 -12.44 16.29 -37.26
N THR A 693 -12.18 15.62 -38.37
CA THR A 693 -11.91 16.26 -39.67
C THR A 693 -13.19 16.58 -40.45
N GLY A 694 -14.37 16.15 -39.98
CA GLY A 694 -15.65 16.41 -40.65
C GLY A 694 -15.87 15.56 -41.91
N THR A 695 -15.06 14.53 -42.12
CA THR A 695 -15.10 13.65 -43.32
C THR A 695 -16.09 12.49 -43.18
N LEU A 696 -16.85 12.41 -42.07
CA LEU A 696 -17.92 11.43 -41.90
C LEU A 696 -19.02 11.54 -42.97
N THR A 697 -19.19 12.72 -43.58
CA THR A 697 -20.22 13.03 -44.58
C THR A 697 -19.83 12.74 -46.03
N GLU A 698 -18.55 12.53 -46.37
CA GLU A 698 -18.11 12.26 -47.76
C GLU A 698 -18.55 10.85 -48.25
N THR A 699 -18.86 9.94 -47.32
CA THR A 699 -19.33 8.57 -47.66
C THR A 699 -20.86 8.47 -47.74
N ILE A 700 -21.60 9.49 -47.29
CA ILE A 700 -23.08 9.50 -47.38
C ILE A 700 -23.55 10.05 -48.73
N GLN A 701 -22.82 11.01 -49.33
CA GLN A 701 -23.16 11.57 -50.65
C GLN A 701 -22.83 10.66 -51.83
N THR A 702 -21.94 9.68 -51.68
CA THR A 702 -21.58 8.76 -52.76
C THR A 702 -22.65 7.68 -53.00
N VAL A 703 -23.45 7.33 -51.99
CA VAL A 703 -24.53 6.33 -52.13
C VAL A 703 -25.81 6.93 -52.74
N GLU A 704 -26.08 8.22 -52.55
CA GLU A 704 -27.25 8.88 -53.17
C GLU A 704 -27.03 9.23 -54.66
N ILE A 705 -25.80 9.22 -55.17
CA ILE A 705 -25.50 9.50 -56.59
C ILE A 705 -25.49 8.23 -57.46
N GLU A 706 -25.43 7.03 -56.88
CA GLU A 706 -25.51 5.76 -57.61
C GLU A 706 -26.94 5.15 -57.69
N ILE A 707 -27.96 5.83 -57.15
CA ILE A 707 -29.38 5.43 -57.26
C ILE A 707 -30.24 6.59 -57.81
N ALA A 708 -29.81 7.18 -58.93
CA ALA A 708 -30.64 8.03 -59.79
C ALA A 708 -30.66 7.50 -61.22
#